data_AF-A0A373M0U6-F1
#
_entry.id   AF-A0A373M0U6-F1
#
_cell.length_a   1.000
_cell.length_b   1.000
_cell.length_c   1.000
_cell.angle_alpha   90.00
_cell.angle_beta   90.00
_cell.angle_gamma   90.00
#
_symmetry.space_group_name_H-M   'P 1'
#
loop_
_entity.id
_entity.type
_entity.pdbx_description
1 polymer ?
#
loop_
_entity_poly.entity_id
_entity_poly.type
_entity_poly.pdbx_seq_one_letter_code
_entity_poly.pdbx_strand_id
1 'polypeptide(L)'
;MGLKRKKRLLGILIFSLVIGMMGSAGGEAEAKKKIILNKKKAVIYVGGQLRLKVKGTKKKVKWSSKEKKIATVSKKGVVKGKRAGKTKITAKVKGKKLVCRLTVKAKKKRVITTAEATPQGEKKPAPQVTQTPGGTDKPSASPAIEPVVTPTAAPTPTPVDTSKPEPVFSKESGSYDKSFELSLHAPKGSKIYYTTDGSEPDVSSVGGSVKDTVPAKLPTNEYKQAITVKNRDNDENRLCSKVNIPYMYDPTDYYNNGPFYPEVSAVPKATIIRAMAVDEKGNTSKTVTKTYFVDKDLAEVYKNASVISVVTDPDNLLSKERGIYRYGNWENSGAEWERPAAVTYFEEDGTIPFETTMGMRIHGNYTRRWGQKSLRFYFREELGLKNLKGYQLIPGAVNADGKPTKKYKRFILRNGGNEYAYSKMQDVFIQSLVSDRAFTTQSSRPCVLFLNGEYWGLYNLMERYSDNYLEEEFGVDKDNVVVIKNDELDEGKEEDFALYEQLQAMADLDMSLTDNYEKFKKMVDIQSYLDYYATEIYIGNKDWPDNNVQLWRTREDDGSDYGDTKWRYMLYDTEYSMNLWGQDNNGNTNRLQEARNKDALFDALCKNDSFKQSLADTLMDLADKNFKSADAAKKLDAMAAVYRPLMEQYKKRFGNGDVDSRVRDMKSFMANRKSQIKKHIQESLSITVK
;
A
#
# COMPACT_ATOMS: atom_id res chain seq x y z
N MET A 1 54.24 -34.34 12.04
CA MET A 1 53.82 -33.77 13.34
C MET A 1 53.68 -32.27 13.20
N GLY A 2 52.63 -31.67 13.76
CA GLY A 2 52.55 -30.22 13.95
C GLY A 2 51.69 -29.42 12.96
N LEU A 3 50.59 -28.89 13.50
CA LEU A 3 49.89 -27.65 13.15
C LEU A 3 49.07 -27.50 11.83
N LYS A 4 47.74 -27.59 12.05
CA LYS A 4 46.68 -26.64 11.64
C LYS A 4 46.88 -25.85 10.33
N ARG A 5 46.06 -26.19 9.32
CA ARG A 5 45.45 -25.20 8.39
C ARG A 5 44.01 -25.59 8.07
N LYS A 6 43.08 -24.65 8.35
CA LYS A 6 41.75 -24.59 7.76
C LYS A 6 41.90 -24.44 6.24
N LYS A 7 41.21 -25.27 5.45
CA LYS A 7 40.91 -24.99 4.05
C LYS A 7 39.40 -25.10 3.83
N ARG A 8 38.87 -24.03 3.24
CA ARG A 8 37.64 -23.99 2.47
C ARG A 8 37.75 -25.01 1.33
N LEU A 9 36.67 -25.69 1.00
CA LEU A 9 36.39 -26.08 -0.39
C LEU A 9 34.90 -26.15 -0.64
N LEU A 10 34.58 -25.66 -1.83
CA LEU A 10 33.33 -25.41 -2.50
C LEU A 10 32.95 -26.64 -3.34
N GLY A 11 31.66 -26.85 -3.58
CA GLY A 11 31.11 -27.70 -4.64
C GLY A 11 29.58 -27.57 -4.57
N ILE A 12 28.93 -26.73 -5.36
CA ILE A 12 28.58 -26.88 -6.80
C ILE A 12 28.05 -28.28 -7.08
N LEU A 13 26.75 -28.36 -7.41
CA LEU A 13 26.17 -29.53 -8.08
C LEU A 13 25.29 -29.03 -9.23
N ILE A 14 25.71 -29.46 -10.42
CA ILE A 14 25.24 -29.14 -11.76
C ILE A 14 23.98 -29.95 -12.06
N PHE A 15 23.03 -29.34 -12.77
CA PHE A 15 21.90 -30.01 -13.41
C PHE A 15 22.37 -30.52 -14.78
N SER A 16 22.35 -31.84 -15.01
CA SER A 16 22.48 -32.41 -16.35
C SER A 16 21.49 -33.57 -16.51
N LEU A 17 20.83 -33.55 -17.67
CA LEU A 17 19.78 -34.45 -18.14
C LEU A 17 20.43 -35.64 -18.88
N VAL A 18 20.06 -36.88 -18.56
CA VAL A 18 20.20 -38.05 -19.45
C VAL A 18 18.99 -38.97 -19.25
N ILE A 19 18.34 -39.30 -20.37
CA ILE A 19 17.27 -40.30 -20.53
C ILE A 19 17.91 -41.68 -20.66
N GLY A 20 17.36 -42.71 -20.00
CA GLY A 20 17.68 -44.11 -20.33
C GLY A 20 17.27 -45.18 -19.31
N MET A 21 16.22 -45.92 -19.67
CA MET A 21 15.92 -47.33 -19.35
C MET A 21 15.20 -47.74 -18.03
N MET A 22 14.23 -48.62 -18.27
CA MET A 22 13.26 -49.33 -17.42
C MET A 22 13.84 -50.06 -16.20
N GLY A 23 13.03 -50.15 -15.14
CA GLY A 23 13.20 -51.11 -14.05
C GLY A 23 12.25 -50.81 -12.88
N SER A 24 11.24 -51.67 -12.70
CA SER A 24 10.20 -51.60 -11.67
C SER A 24 10.71 -51.84 -10.25
N ALA A 25 10.11 -51.15 -9.26
CA ALA A 25 9.74 -51.69 -7.94
C ALA A 25 9.09 -50.58 -7.10
N GLY A 26 7.94 -50.90 -6.50
CA GLY A 26 7.07 -49.95 -5.81
C GLY A 26 7.58 -49.39 -4.48
N GLY A 27 6.89 -48.32 -4.05
CA GLY A 27 7.02 -47.71 -2.72
C GLY A 27 6.79 -46.21 -2.78
N GLU A 28 5.54 -45.74 -2.75
CA GLU A 28 5.23 -44.33 -2.52
C GLU A 28 5.69 -43.93 -1.11
N ALA A 29 6.79 -43.16 -1.03
CA ALA A 29 7.24 -42.55 0.21
C ALA A 29 6.51 -41.22 0.43
N GLU A 30 5.55 -41.22 1.34
CA GLU A 30 4.82 -40.05 1.83
C GLU A 30 5.79 -38.96 2.35
N ALA A 31 5.80 -37.78 1.72
CA ALA A 31 6.69 -36.69 2.10
C ALA A 31 6.38 -36.16 3.52
N LYS A 32 7.29 -36.41 4.47
CA LYS A 32 7.13 -35.99 5.88
C LYS A 32 6.93 -34.47 6.02
N LYS A 33 5.72 -34.04 6.44
CA LYS A 33 5.38 -32.63 6.78
C LYS A 33 6.45 -31.97 7.68
N LYS A 34 6.98 -30.82 7.24
CA LYS A 34 8.06 -30.09 7.94
C LYS A 34 7.53 -29.45 9.23
N ILE A 35 8.07 -29.90 10.37
CA ILE A 35 7.72 -29.35 11.70
C ILE A 35 8.31 -27.95 11.86
N ILE A 36 7.46 -26.93 12.00
CA ILE A 36 7.85 -25.51 12.08
C ILE A 36 7.09 -24.76 13.19
N LEU A 37 7.61 -23.61 13.59
CA LEU A 37 6.96 -22.70 14.51
C LEU A 37 6.19 -21.63 13.71
N ASN A 38 4.99 -21.24 14.16
CA ASN A 38 4.23 -20.17 13.50
C ASN A 38 4.99 -18.83 13.50
N LYS A 39 5.74 -18.49 14.56
CA LYS A 39 6.50 -17.23 14.64
C LYS A 39 7.92 -17.46 15.18
N LYS A 40 8.96 -17.23 14.38
CA LYS A 40 10.38 -17.32 14.78
C LYS A 40 10.91 -16.06 15.48
N LYS A 41 10.20 -14.94 15.38
CA LYS A 41 10.44 -13.67 16.09
C LYS A 41 9.09 -13.08 16.51
N ALA A 42 9.04 -12.40 17.66
CA ALA A 42 7.83 -11.71 18.12
C ALA A 42 8.17 -10.54 19.06
N VAL A 43 7.27 -9.56 19.12
CA VAL A 43 7.35 -8.42 20.04
C VAL A 43 6.03 -8.30 20.80
N ILE A 44 6.09 -8.15 22.12
CA ILE A 44 4.92 -7.89 22.99
C ILE A 44 5.27 -6.79 24.00
N TYR A 45 4.27 -6.22 24.66
CA TYR A 45 4.49 -5.29 25.77
C TYR A 45 4.46 -6.01 27.13
N VAL A 46 5.01 -5.39 28.18
CA VAL A 46 4.87 -5.88 29.56
C VAL A 46 3.39 -6.06 29.89
N GLY A 47 2.99 -7.27 30.29
CA GLY A 47 1.60 -7.67 30.53
C GLY A 47 0.90 -8.31 29.31
N GLY A 48 1.38 -8.06 28.09
CA GLY A 48 0.83 -8.62 26.85
C GLY A 48 1.12 -10.12 26.69
N GLN A 49 0.33 -10.77 25.83
CA GLN A 49 0.45 -12.21 25.55
C GLN A 49 0.58 -12.47 24.05
N LEU A 50 1.08 -13.65 23.69
CA LEU A 50 1.01 -14.19 22.31
C LEU A 50 1.02 -15.71 22.36
N ARG A 51 0.35 -16.39 21.42
CA ARG A 51 0.38 -17.85 21.33
C ARG A 51 1.33 -18.35 20.25
N LEU A 52 2.29 -19.18 20.64
CA LEU A 52 3.12 -19.94 19.70
C LEU A 52 2.48 -21.31 19.42
N LYS A 53 2.37 -21.66 18.14
CA LYS A 53 1.85 -22.95 17.65
C LYS A 53 2.97 -23.66 16.87
N VAL A 54 3.11 -24.98 17.05
CA VAL A 54 3.99 -25.81 16.20
C VAL A 54 3.13 -26.46 15.12
N LYS A 55 3.39 -26.12 13.85
CA LYS A 55 2.70 -26.70 12.69
C LYS A 55 3.44 -27.98 12.23
N GLY A 56 2.73 -28.90 11.57
CA GLY A 56 3.29 -30.13 11.01
C GLY A 56 3.43 -31.32 11.98
N THR A 57 2.78 -31.28 13.15
CA THR A 57 2.74 -32.41 14.09
C THR A 57 1.54 -32.33 15.04
N LYS A 58 0.86 -33.47 15.29
CA LYS A 58 -0.17 -33.60 16.34
C LYS A 58 0.40 -34.00 17.71
N LYS A 59 1.71 -34.31 17.80
CA LYS A 59 2.37 -34.71 19.05
C LYS A 59 2.52 -33.52 20.02
N LYS A 60 2.43 -33.81 21.32
CA LYS A 60 2.56 -32.85 22.42
C LYS A 60 3.90 -32.10 22.38
N VAL A 61 3.84 -30.77 22.50
CA VAL A 61 5.01 -29.89 22.46
C VAL A 61 5.43 -29.52 23.88
N LYS A 62 6.73 -29.57 24.16
CA LYS A 62 7.30 -29.09 25.43
C LYS A 62 7.84 -27.67 25.26
N TRP A 63 7.30 -26.73 26.02
CA TRP A 63 7.64 -25.30 25.96
C TRP A 63 8.61 -24.88 27.08
N SER A 64 9.53 -23.97 26.78
CA SER A 64 10.35 -23.30 27.80
C SER A 64 10.71 -21.87 27.41
N SER A 65 10.94 -21.02 28.40
CA SER A 65 11.49 -19.66 28.23
C SER A 65 12.91 -19.62 28.77
N LYS A 66 13.83 -19.00 28.02
CA LYS A 66 15.22 -18.79 28.46
C LYS A 66 15.28 -17.85 29.67
N GLU A 67 14.54 -16.74 29.64
CA GLU A 67 14.52 -15.72 30.71
C GLU A 67 13.11 -15.55 31.25
N LYS A 68 12.73 -16.37 32.25
CA LYS A 68 11.37 -16.35 32.84
C LYS A 68 10.99 -15.02 33.48
N LYS A 69 11.97 -14.20 33.88
CA LYS A 69 11.77 -12.83 34.38
C LYS A 69 11.34 -11.85 33.27
N ILE A 70 11.72 -12.11 32.02
CA ILE A 70 11.34 -11.30 30.85
C ILE A 70 10.01 -11.79 30.29
N ALA A 71 9.85 -13.10 30.08
CA ALA A 71 8.60 -13.70 29.65
C ALA A 71 8.46 -15.15 30.08
N THR A 72 7.24 -15.59 30.37
CA THR A 72 6.90 -17.00 30.66
C THR A 72 6.15 -17.62 29.50
N VAL A 73 6.19 -18.95 29.37
CA VAL A 73 5.38 -19.70 28.39
C VAL A 73 4.62 -20.84 29.07
N SER A 74 3.34 -20.99 28.77
CA SER A 74 2.48 -22.05 29.33
C SER A 74 2.67 -23.39 28.61
N LYS A 75 2.10 -24.47 29.17
CA LYS A 75 2.08 -25.81 28.52
C LYS A 75 1.36 -25.79 27.15
N LYS A 76 0.45 -24.82 26.93
CA LYS A 76 -0.29 -24.64 25.67
C LYS A 76 0.42 -23.69 24.68
N GLY A 77 1.62 -23.19 24.99
CA GLY A 77 2.38 -22.29 24.11
C GLY A 77 2.02 -20.81 24.22
N VAL A 78 1.25 -20.41 25.25
CA VAL A 78 0.92 -18.98 25.50
C VAL A 78 2.07 -18.32 26.22
N VAL A 79 2.66 -17.31 25.60
CA VAL A 79 3.78 -16.52 26.11
C VAL A 79 3.25 -15.24 26.74
N LYS A 80 3.65 -14.90 27.96
CA LYS A 80 3.28 -13.67 28.67
C LYS A 80 4.52 -12.84 28.96
N GLY A 81 4.52 -11.57 28.54
CA GLY A 81 5.59 -10.61 28.82
C GLY A 81 5.51 -10.11 30.26
N LYS A 82 6.59 -10.23 31.01
CA LYS A 82 6.66 -9.82 32.43
C LYS A 82 7.49 -8.57 32.65
N ARG A 83 8.60 -8.42 31.91
CA ARG A 83 9.51 -7.28 32.04
C ARG A 83 10.11 -6.95 30.70
N ALA A 84 10.37 -5.67 30.44
CA ALA A 84 11.04 -5.25 29.23
C ALA A 84 12.41 -5.95 29.07
N GLY A 85 12.73 -6.39 27.85
CA GLY A 85 13.95 -7.13 27.55
C GLY A 85 13.77 -8.13 26.41
N LYS A 86 14.87 -8.77 25.99
CA LYS A 86 14.86 -9.80 24.94
C LYS A 86 15.03 -11.19 25.54
N THR A 87 14.28 -12.17 25.06
CA THR A 87 14.42 -13.58 25.48
C THR A 87 14.15 -14.54 24.32
N LYS A 88 14.29 -15.85 24.56
CA LYS A 88 14.00 -16.91 23.60
C LYS A 88 12.97 -17.87 24.18
N ILE A 89 11.89 -18.12 23.45
CA ILE A 89 10.91 -19.16 23.75
C ILE A 89 11.21 -20.37 22.88
N THR A 90 11.31 -21.55 23.48
CA THR A 90 11.68 -22.80 22.80
C THR A 90 10.51 -23.78 22.83
N ALA A 91 10.21 -24.37 21.68
CA ALA A 91 9.37 -25.56 21.53
C ALA A 91 10.26 -26.77 21.23
N LYS A 92 10.12 -27.85 22.01
CA LYS A 92 10.72 -29.15 21.73
C LYS A 92 9.63 -30.15 21.37
N VAL A 93 9.78 -30.81 20.22
CA VAL A 93 8.88 -31.87 19.76
C VAL A 93 9.60 -32.80 18.78
N LYS A 94 9.41 -34.12 18.90
CA LYS A 94 10.07 -35.15 18.07
C LYS A 94 11.59 -34.93 17.89
N GLY A 95 12.30 -34.67 19.00
CA GLY A 95 13.75 -34.38 18.98
C GLY A 95 14.16 -33.03 18.37
N LYS A 96 13.26 -32.31 17.70
CA LYS A 96 13.52 -30.99 17.10
C LYS A 96 13.34 -29.86 18.11
N LYS A 97 14.21 -28.85 18.00
CA LYS A 97 14.16 -27.63 18.81
C LYS A 97 13.84 -26.44 17.92
N LEU A 98 12.68 -25.83 18.13
CA LEU A 98 12.21 -24.62 17.45
C LEU A 98 12.30 -23.43 18.40
N VAL A 99 12.72 -22.27 17.91
CA VAL A 99 13.01 -21.10 18.75
C VAL A 99 12.32 -19.85 18.20
N CYS A 100 11.55 -19.18 19.06
CA CYS A 100 11.07 -17.82 18.86
C CYS A 100 11.97 -16.83 19.61
N ARG A 101 12.48 -15.80 18.94
CA ARG A 101 13.18 -14.67 19.56
C ARG A 101 12.14 -13.63 19.97
N LEU A 102 11.96 -13.43 21.26
CA LEU A 102 10.94 -12.54 21.83
C LEU A 102 11.57 -11.23 22.31
N THR A 103 10.95 -10.11 22.00
CA THR A 103 11.24 -8.81 22.64
C THR A 103 10.01 -8.37 23.44
N VAL A 104 10.18 -8.08 24.72
CA VAL A 104 9.16 -7.48 25.57
C VAL A 104 9.51 -5.99 25.71
N LYS A 105 8.59 -5.09 25.37
CA LYS A 105 8.74 -3.63 25.52
C LYS A 105 7.99 -3.13 26.76
N ALA A 106 8.46 -2.04 27.38
CA ALA A 106 7.73 -1.40 28.48
C ALA A 106 6.41 -0.78 27.96
N LYS A 107 5.33 -0.82 28.77
CA LYS A 107 4.10 -0.06 28.47
C LYS A 107 4.41 1.44 28.60
N LYS A 108 4.03 2.26 27.61
CA LYS A 108 4.07 3.73 27.75
C LYS A 108 3.04 4.12 28.83
N LYS A 109 3.45 4.85 29.87
CA LYS A 109 2.51 5.47 30.81
C LYS A 109 1.75 6.57 30.04
N ARG A 110 0.42 6.49 29.99
CA ARG A 110 -0.40 7.64 29.60
C ARG A 110 -0.24 8.69 30.70
N VAL A 111 0.29 9.86 30.35
CA VAL A 111 0.11 11.07 31.15
C VAL A 111 -1.29 11.55 30.83
N ILE A 112 -2.20 11.44 31.80
CA ILE A 112 -3.53 12.03 31.71
C ILE A 112 -3.35 13.47 32.18
N THR A 113 -3.35 14.41 31.25
CA THR A 113 -3.53 15.83 31.58
C THR A 113 -5.02 16.07 31.61
N THR A 114 -5.55 16.33 32.81
CA THR A 114 -6.94 16.70 33.04
C THR A 114 -7.21 18.04 32.35
N ALA A 115 -8.07 18.07 31.35
CA ALA A 115 -8.55 19.31 30.75
C ALA A 115 -9.73 19.83 31.59
N GLU A 116 -9.59 21.05 32.08
CA GLU A 116 -10.65 21.80 32.76
C GLU A 116 -11.83 22.06 31.82
N ALA A 117 -13.03 21.94 32.38
CA ALA A 117 -14.29 22.23 31.72
C ALA A 117 -14.48 23.74 31.55
N THR A 118 -15.03 24.16 30.41
CA THR A 118 -15.59 25.51 30.21
C THR A 118 -16.92 25.37 29.45
N PRO A 119 -17.96 26.15 29.79
CA PRO A 119 -19.35 25.71 29.72
C PRO A 119 -20.04 25.91 28.36
N GLN A 120 -21.14 25.15 28.21
CA GLN A 120 -22.09 25.15 27.08
C GLN A 120 -22.57 26.57 26.71
N GLY A 121 -22.43 26.90 25.43
CA GLY A 121 -23.11 28.01 24.75
C GLY A 121 -24.24 27.49 23.86
N GLU A 122 -25.37 28.20 23.90
CA GLU A 122 -26.69 27.87 23.41
C GLU A 122 -26.82 27.73 21.88
N LYS A 123 -27.84 26.94 21.47
CA LYS A 123 -28.28 26.74 20.09
C LYS A 123 -28.96 28.00 19.53
N LYS A 124 -28.64 28.37 18.28
CA LYS A 124 -29.48 29.25 17.45
C LYS A 124 -29.69 28.66 16.04
N PRO A 125 -30.87 28.82 15.40
CA PRO A 125 -31.36 27.93 14.34
C PRO A 125 -30.82 28.20 12.92
N ALA A 126 -31.00 27.19 12.07
CA ALA A 126 -30.66 27.14 10.65
C ALA A 126 -31.50 28.09 9.76
N PRO A 127 -30.93 28.63 8.65
CA PRO A 127 -31.70 29.34 7.64
C PRO A 127 -32.37 28.41 6.61
N GLN A 128 -33.61 28.74 6.28
CA GLN A 128 -34.46 28.15 5.23
C GLN A 128 -33.97 28.45 3.81
N VAL A 129 -34.26 27.50 2.93
CA VAL A 129 -34.10 27.52 1.47
C VAL A 129 -35.26 28.27 0.81
N THR A 130 -35.00 29.00 -0.27
CA THR A 130 -36.03 29.52 -1.18
C THR A 130 -35.59 29.25 -2.64
N GLN A 131 -36.45 28.58 -3.40
CA GLN A 131 -36.38 28.39 -4.87
C GLN A 131 -36.89 29.69 -5.54
N THR A 132 -36.62 30.09 -6.79
CA THR A 132 -36.81 29.45 -8.12
C THR A 132 -36.32 30.48 -9.21
N PRO A 133 -36.61 30.38 -10.54
CA PRO A 133 -36.32 29.40 -11.61
C PRO A 133 -35.46 29.97 -12.78
N GLY A 134 -35.19 29.11 -13.78
CA GLY A 134 -34.27 29.28 -14.92
C GLY A 134 -34.66 30.21 -16.09
N GLY A 135 -33.74 30.28 -17.07
CA GLY A 135 -33.90 30.93 -18.38
C GLY A 135 -32.68 30.64 -19.27
N THR A 136 -32.91 30.00 -20.41
CA THR A 136 -31.96 29.65 -21.49
C THR A 136 -31.68 30.83 -22.41
N ASP A 137 -30.47 30.89 -23.02
CA ASP A 137 -30.25 31.02 -24.48
C ASP A 137 -28.76 31.13 -24.85
N LYS A 138 -28.44 30.69 -26.07
CA LYS A 138 -27.12 30.63 -26.75
C LYS A 138 -27.33 31.17 -28.19
N PRO A 139 -26.31 31.38 -29.04
CA PRO A 139 -25.12 32.27 -29.02
C PRO A 139 -25.22 33.40 -30.08
N SER A 140 -24.32 34.39 -30.03
CA SER A 140 -23.95 35.18 -31.23
C SER A 140 -22.50 35.63 -31.20
N ALA A 141 -21.95 35.86 -32.39
CA ALA A 141 -20.54 35.85 -32.76
C ALA A 141 -19.76 37.15 -32.49
N SER A 142 -18.43 36.99 -32.57
CA SER A 142 -17.34 37.96 -32.39
C SER A 142 -17.38 39.16 -33.38
N PRO A 143 -16.67 40.26 -33.09
CA PRO A 143 -15.44 40.46 -33.86
C PRO A 143 -14.21 40.91 -33.04
N ALA A 144 -13.06 40.64 -33.65
CA ALA A 144 -11.71 40.86 -33.17
C ALA A 144 -11.34 42.35 -32.97
N ILE A 145 -10.59 42.63 -31.90
CA ILE A 145 -9.85 43.88 -31.71
C ILE A 145 -8.41 43.49 -31.35
N GLU A 146 -7.45 44.01 -32.10
CA GLU A 146 -6.00 43.87 -31.84
C GLU A 146 -5.61 44.54 -30.51
N PRO A 147 -4.75 43.94 -29.68
CA PRO A 147 -4.32 44.58 -28.44
C PRO A 147 -3.20 45.59 -28.70
N VAL A 148 -3.50 46.86 -28.43
CA VAL A 148 -2.50 47.92 -28.25
C VAL A 148 -1.73 47.66 -26.96
N VAL A 149 -0.43 47.39 -27.08
CA VAL A 149 0.47 47.16 -25.94
C VAL A 149 0.79 48.52 -25.29
N THR A 150 0.20 48.75 -24.11
CA THR A 150 0.60 49.85 -23.22
C THR A 150 1.50 49.25 -22.14
N PRO A 151 2.68 49.83 -21.80
CA PRO A 151 3.54 49.26 -20.76
C PRO A 151 2.85 49.35 -19.39
N THR A 152 2.42 48.19 -18.89
CA THR A 152 1.87 48.04 -17.54
C THR A 152 2.96 48.36 -16.52
N ALA A 153 2.69 49.35 -15.66
CA ALA A 153 3.51 49.64 -14.48
C ALA A 153 3.73 48.36 -13.66
N ALA A 154 4.93 48.20 -13.11
CA ALA A 154 5.28 47.06 -12.26
C ALA A 154 4.20 46.86 -11.17
N PRO A 155 3.73 45.62 -10.95
CA PRO A 155 2.71 45.36 -9.95
C PRO A 155 3.21 45.83 -8.58
N THR A 156 2.44 46.70 -7.93
CA THR A 156 2.66 47.09 -6.54
C THR A 156 2.63 45.80 -5.69
N PRO A 157 3.63 45.53 -4.83
CA PRO A 157 3.67 44.30 -4.06
C PRO A 157 2.43 44.20 -3.17
N THR A 158 1.68 43.10 -3.30
CA THR A 158 0.60 42.75 -2.38
C THR A 158 1.15 42.77 -0.94
N PRO A 159 0.48 43.44 0.01
CA PRO A 159 0.90 43.41 1.41
C PRO A 159 1.00 41.97 1.90
N VAL A 160 2.21 41.54 2.31
CA VAL A 160 2.44 40.19 2.81
C VAL A 160 2.07 40.13 4.29
N ASP A 161 1.13 39.26 4.64
CA ASP A 161 0.72 39.05 6.04
C ASP A 161 1.86 38.37 6.82
N THR A 162 2.57 39.16 7.62
CA THR A 162 3.66 38.70 8.50
C THR A 162 3.22 38.53 9.96
N SER A 163 1.90 38.42 10.22
CA SER A 163 1.37 38.18 11.57
C SER A 163 1.67 36.77 12.10
N LYS A 164 1.96 35.82 11.21
CA LYS A 164 2.28 34.43 11.55
C LYS A 164 3.78 34.23 11.78
N PRO A 165 4.19 33.35 12.72
CA PRO A 165 5.61 33.09 12.99
C PRO A 165 6.31 32.35 11.86
N GLU A 166 5.60 31.65 10.98
CA GLU A 166 6.18 30.91 9.85
C GLU A 166 6.58 31.80 8.65
N PRO A 167 7.59 31.39 7.84
CA PRO A 167 7.91 32.08 6.60
C PRO A 167 6.75 32.09 5.60
N VAL A 168 6.51 33.25 5.01
CA VAL A 168 5.55 33.46 3.90
C VAL A 168 6.31 33.54 2.59
N PHE A 169 5.86 32.75 1.63
CA PHE A 169 6.45 32.66 0.29
C PHE A 169 5.70 33.62 -0.64
N SER A 170 6.43 34.33 -1.51
CA SER A 170 5.82 35.23 -2.51
C SER A 170 5.10 34.49 -3.65
N LYS A 171 5.28 33.16 -3.76
CA LYS A 171 4.64 32.29 -4.74
C LYS A 171 4.19 31.01 -4.06
N GLU A 172 3.02 30.51 -4.47
CA GLU A 172 2.47 29.24 -4.01
C GLU A 172 3.08 28.06 -4.79
N SER A 173 2.95 26.84 -4.25
CA SER A 173 3.31 25.64 -5.00
C SER A 173 2.55 25.58 -6.33
N GLY A 174 3.16 25.06 -7.39
CA GLY A 174 2.54 25.11 -8.71
C GLY A 174 3.47 24.77 -9.86
N SER A 175 2.90 24.80 -11.05
CA SER A 175 3.61 24.76 -12.33
C SER A 175 3.77 26.16 -12.89
N TYR A 176 4.93 26.47 -13.43
CA TYR A 176 5.30 27.80 -13.92
C TYR A 176 5.99 27.70 -15.28
N ASP A 177 5.57 28.51 -16.24
CA ASP A 177 6.10 28.47 -17.62
C ASP A 177 7.54 28.98 -17.74
N LYS A 178 8.02 29.75 -16.76
CA LYS A 178 9.33 30.39 -16.77
C LYS A 178 9.93 30.41 -15.37
N SER A 179 11.25 30.51 -15.34
CA SER A 179 11.99 30.78 -14.10
C SER A 179 11.56 32.11 -13.47
N PHE A 180 11.62 32.20 -12.14
CA PHE A 180 11.20 33.38 -11.39
C PHE A 180 11.99 33.56 -10.10
N GLU A 181 11.93 34.77 -9.54
CA GLU A 181 12.54 35.11 -8.26
C GLU A 181 11.54 34.91 -7.12
N LEU A 182 11.86 34.01 -6.20
CA LEU A 182 11.07 33.68 -5.03
C LEU A 182 11.57 34.49 -3.82
N SER A 183 10.77 35.45 -3.39
CA SER A 183 10.97 36.16 -2.12
C SER A 183 10.32 35.44 -0.95
N LEU A 184 10.98 35.45 0.21
CA LEU A 184 10.50 34.94 1.49
C LEU A 184 10.39 36.08 2.51
N HIS A 185 9.34 36.06 3.32
CA HIS A 185 9.05 37.06 4.35
C HIS A 185 8.78 36.37 5.70
N ALA A 186 9.11 37.05 6.80
CA ALA A 186 8.87 36.58 8.17
C ALA A 186 8.60 37.80 9.08
N PRO A 187 8.11 37.60 10.31
CA PRO A 187 7.94 38.70 11.26
C PRO A 187 9.21 39.53 11.44
N LYS A 188 9.03 40.82 11.73
CA LYS A 188 10.13 41.77 11.95
C LYS A 188 11.10 41.25 13.02
N GLY A 189 12.41 41.29 12.74
CA GLY A 189 13.47 40.81 13.63
C GLY A 189 13.84 39.33 13.44
N SER A 190 13.01 38.55 12.74
CA SER A 190 13.31 37.14 12.46
C SER A 190 14.26 36.97 11.28
N LYS A 191 15.09 35.92 11.34
CA LYS A 191 15.88 35.41 10.21
C LYS A 191 15.18 34.21 9.58
N ILE A 192 15.36 34.02 8.27
CA ILE A 192 14.81 32.88 7.54
C ILE A 192 15.94 31.95 7.10
N TYR A 193 15.75 30.65 7.31
CA TYR A 193 16.67 29.59 6.92
C TYR A 193 15.97 28.59 6.02
N TYR A 194 16.64 28.12 4.95
CA TYR A 194 16.00 27.24 3.98
C TYR A 194 16.94 26.17 3.37
N THR A 195 16.32 25.11 2.86
CA THR A 195 16.98 23.97 2.18
C THR A 195 16.30 23.67 0.85
N THR A 196 17.02 22.98 -0.04
CA THR A 196 16.59 22.70 -1.43
C THR A 196 16.63 21.21 -1.81
N ASP A 197 16.91 20.32 -0.86
CA ASP A 197 17.06 18.87 -1.04
C ASP A 197 16.11 18.01 -0.17
N GLY A 198 15.25 18.67 0.60
CA GLY A 198 14.24 18.06 1.44
C GLY A 198 14.62 17.99 2.91
N SER A 199 15.88 18.30 3.27
CA SER A 199 16.32 18.33 4.66
C SER A 199 15.55 19.35 5.50
N GLU A 200 15.31 19.06 6.78
CA GLU A 200 14.84 20.13 7.67
C GLU A 200 15.91 21.23 7.76
N PRO A 201 15.55 22.51 7.67
CA PRO A 201 16.48 23.60 7.93
C PRO A 201 17.11 23.46 9.32
N ASP A 202 18.43 23.59 9.39
CA ASP A 202 19.24 23.49 10.61
C ASP A 202 20.26 24.62 10.65
N VAL A 203 20.08 25.56 11.57
CA VAL A 203 20.93 26.74 11.74
C VAL A 203 22.40 26.36 11.96
N SER A 204 22.67 25.22 12.60
CA SER A 204 24.05 24.76 12.85
C SER A 204 24.79 24.32 11.58
N SER A 205 24.06 24.07 10.50
CA SER A 205 24.61 23.66 9.20
C SER A 205 24.84 24.83 8.22
N VAL A 206 24.50 26.07 8.62
CA VAL A 206 24.58 27.24 7.75
C VAL A 206 26.03 27.53 7.35
N GLY A 207 26.26 27.69 6.04
CA GLY A 207 27.59 27.92 5.48
C GLY A 207 28.51 26.69 5.53
N GLY A 208 27.99 25.52 5.93
CA GLY A 208 28.74 24.27 5.90
C GLY A 208 29.04 23.81 4.47
N SER A 209 30.05 22.97 4.30
CA SER A 209 30.34 22.33 3.01
C SER A 209 29.43 21.11 2.78
N VAL A 210 29.13 20.82 1.52
CA VAL A 210 28.47 19.57 1.12
C VAL A 210 29.32 18.39 1.54
N LYS A 211 28.72 17.42 2.26
CA LYS A 211 29.39 16.18 2.67
C LYS A 211 28.85 14.99 1.90
N ASP A 212 29.73 14.06 1.54
CA ASP A 212 29.41 12.76 0.96
C ASP A 212 29.08 11.74 2.07
N THR A 213 28.14 12.11 2.93
CA THR A 213 27.59 11.23 3.96
C THR A 213 26.27 10.61 3.49
N VAL A 214 25.82 9.56 4.19
CA VAL A 214 24.51 8.95 3.96
C VAL A 214 23.59 9.26 5.15
N PRO A 215 22.45 9.92 4.93
CA PRO A 215 21.98 10.47 3.66
C PRO A 215 22.81 11.63 3.13
N ALA A 216 22.90 11.75 1.81
CA ALA A 216 23.45 12.92 1.15
C ALA A 216 22.54 14.14 1.40
N LYS A 217 23.05 15.16 2.09
CA LYS A 217 22.34 16.41 2.41
C LYS A 217 23.09 17.67 1.96
N LEU A 218 22.37 18.72 1.58
CA LEU A 218 22.90 20.06 1.36
C LEU A 218 22.89 20.85 2.67
N PRO A 219 23.84 21.78 2.89
CA PRO A 219 23.82 22.69 4.02
C PRO A 219 22.60 23.61 3.98
N THR A 220 22.18 24.09 5.14
CA THR A 220 21.13 25.12 5.24
C THR A 220 21.63 26.46 4.74
N ASN A 221 20.76 27.21 4.08
CA ASN A 221 21.04 28.55 3.61
C ASN A 221 20.35 29.57 4.51
N GLU A 222 21.02 30.68 4.82
CA GLU A 222 20.36 31.86 5.37
C GLU A 222 19.80 32.67 4.20
N TYR A 223 18.51 32.99 4.23
CA TYR A 223 17.85 33.79 3.21
C TYR A 223 18.27 35.26 3.34
N LYS A 224 18.98 35.76 2.32
CA LYS A 224 19.48 37.15 2.25
C LYS A 224 18.97 37.92 1.03
N GLN A 225 18.54 37.19 0.01
CA GLN A 225 18.03 37.71 -1.25
C GLN A 225 17.06 36.69 -1.86
N ALA A 226 16.29 37.12 -2.87
CA ALA A 226 15.37 36.24 -3.58
C ALA A 226 16.08 34.98 -4.12
N ILE A 227 15.34 33.87 -4.14
CA ILE A 227 15.80 32.57 -4.62
C ILE A 227 15.36 32.42 -6.07
N THR A 228 16.29 32.26 -7.00
CA THR A 228 15.95 31.91 -8.39
C THR A 228 15.39 30.49 -8.45
N VAL A 229 14.09 30.38 -8.71
CA VAL A 229 13.40 29.11 -8.98
C VAL A 229 13.41 28.87 -10.48
N LYS A 230 14.00 27.76 -10.91
CA LYS A 230 14.21 27.40 -12.32
C LYS A 230 13.98 25.92 -12.59
N ASN A 231 13.99 25.52 -13.87
CA ASN A 231 14.01 24.10 -14.24
C ASN A 231 15.34 23.46 -13.79
N ARG A 232 15.24 22.25 -13.20
CA ARG A 232 16.35 21.53 -12.58
C ARG A 232 16.59 20.15 -13.20
N ASP A 233 16.01 19.84 -14.35
CA ASP A 233 16.01 18.49 -14.91
C ASP A 233 17.40 17.95 -15.18
N ASN A 234 18.33 18.85 -15.53
CA ASN A 234 19.72 18.54 -15.80
C ASN A 234 20.61 18.58 -14.54
N ASP A 235 20.08 18.96 -13.37
CA ASP A 235 20.82 18.91 -12.12
C ASP A 235 21.09 17.45 -11.73
N GLU A 236 22.21 17.21 -11.05
CA GLU A 236 22.49 15.90 -10.46
C GLU A 236 21.45 15.52 -9.40
N ASN A 237 21.19 14.20 -9.28
CA ASN A 237 20.32 13.68 -8.23
C ASN A 237 21.00 13.77 -6.87
N ARG A 238 20.26 14.18 -5.83
CA ARG A 238 20.72 14.20 -4.45
C ARG A 238 20.24 12.98 -3.68
N LEU A 239 18.95 12.64 -3.79
CA LEU A 239 18.36 11.45 -3.20
C LEU A 239 18.90 10.20 -3.89
N CYS A 240 18.79 10.11 -5.21
CA CYS A 240 19.35 9.03 -6.02
C CYS A 240 20.82 9.30 -6.42
N SER A 241 21.64 9.72 -5.45
CA SER A 241 23.07 9.97 -5.66
C SER A 241 23.89 8.68 -5.59
N LYS A 242 25.11 8.71 -6.16
CA LYS A 242 26.09 7.61 -6.05
C LYS A 242 26.40 7.20 -4.61
N VAL A 243 26.29 8.14 -3.67
CA VAL A 243 26.53 7.92 -2.23
C VAL A 243 25.35 7.21 -1.56
N ASN A 244 24.11 7.57 -1.92
CA ASN A 244 22.90 7.03 -1.31
C ASN A 244 22.47 5.67 -1.85
N ILE A 245 22.61 5.44 -3.17
CA ILE A 245 22.12 4.22 -3.83
C ILE A 245 22.62 2.92 -3.17
N PRO A 246 23.92 2.80 -2.78
CA PRO A 246 24.44 1.67 -1.99
C PRO A 246 23.63 1.25 -0.77
N TYR A 247 22.85 2.17 -0.20
CA TYR A 247 22.08 1.97 1.03
C TYR A 247 20.59 1.83 0.78
N MET A 248 20.11 1.95 -0.46
CA MET A 248 18.71 1.72 -0.83
C MET A 248 18.41 0.27 -1.19
N TYR A 249 19.43 -0.54 -1.46
CA TYR A 249 19.27 -1.86 -2.07
C TYR A 249 19.63 -3.04 -1.16
N ASP A 250 19.04 -4.20 -1.48
CA ASP A 250 19.41 -5.48 -0.87
C ASP A 250 20.40 -6.16 -1.82
N PRO A 251 21.70 -6.24 -1.50
CA PRO A 251 22.67 -6.91 -2.35
C PRO A 251 22.42 -8.43 -2.47
N THR A 252 21.48 -8.97 -1.70
CA THR A 252 21.15 -10.40 -1.65
C THR A 252 19.82 -10.75 -2.33
N ASP A 253 19.11 -9.78 -2.92
CA ASP A 253 17.89 -10.07 -3.68
C ASP A 253 18.25 -10.60 -5.08
N TYR A 254 18.49 -11.91 -5.14
CA TYR A 254 18.82 -12.65 -6.36
C TYR A 254 17.60 -12.99 -7.23
N TYR A 255 16.37 -12.79 -6.72
CA TYR A 255 15.17 -13.00 -7.51
C TYR A 255 15.05 -11.86 -8.53
N ASN A 256 15.03 -12.19 -9.83
CA ASN A 256 14.85 -11.29 -11.00
C ASN A 256 16.09 -10.60 -11.60
N ASN A 257 17.29 -11.19 -11.58
CA ASN A 257 18.53 -10.51 -12.02
C ASN A 257 18.84 -9.21 -11.22
N GLY A 258 18.31 -9.11 -9.99
CA GLY A 258 18.38 -7.93 -9.13
C GLY A 258 17.14 -7.01 -9.31
N PRO A 259 16.67 -6.32 -8.26
CA PRO A 259 15.62 -5.32 -8.41
C PRO A 259 16.02 -4.24 -9.41
N PHE A 260 15.07 -3.77 -10.21
CA PHE A 260 15.26 -2.57 -11.02
C PHE A 260 15.38 -1.36 -10.08
N TYR A 261 16.55 -0.75 -10.08
CA TYR A 261 16.88 0.39 -9.23
C TYR A 261 16.79 1.68 -10.04
N PRO A 262 16.45 2.81 -9.40
CA PRO A 262 16.49 4.08 -10.10
C PRO A 262 17.93 4.39 -10.51
N GLU A 263 18.11 4.78 -11.77
CA GLU A 263 19.41 5.24 -12.25
C GLU A 263 19.85 6.54 -11.55
N VAL A 264 21.17 6.72 -11.43
CA VAL A 264 21.77 7.97 -10.91
C VAL A 264 21.77 9.10 -11.94
N SER A 265 21.37 8.80 -13.18
CA SER A 265 21.24 9.76 -14.27
C SER A 265 20.23 10.86 -13.93
N ALA A 266 20.40 12.02 -14.56
CA ALA A 266 19.50 13.15 -14.35
C ALA A 266 18.05 12.75 -14.71
N VAL A 267 17.09 13.24 -13.94
CA VAL A 267 15.66 12.97 -14.08
C VAL A 267 14.88 14.27 -14.02
N PRO A 268 13.62 14.29 -14.50
CA PRO A 268 12.74 15.42 -14.26
C PRO A 268 12.71 15.76 -12.76
N LYS A 269 12.83 17.05 -12.44
CA LYS A 269 12.82 17.55 -11.07
C LYS A 269 11.77 18.63 -10.81
N ALA A 270 11.33 18.69 -9.57
CA ALA A 270 10.70 19.86 -8.98
C ALA A 270 11.75 20.63 -8.18
N THR A 271 11.67 21.95 -8.18
CA THR A 271 12.35 22.79 -7.21
C THR A 271 11.55 22.74 -5.91
N ILE A 272 12.16 22.20 -4.87
CA ILE A 272 11.55 22.12 -3.53
C ILE A 272 12.29 23.10 -2.62
N ILE A 273 11.53 23.89 -1.85
CA ILE A 273 12.09 24.82 -0.86
C ILE A 273 11.42 24.52 0.48
N ARG A 274 12.22 24.22 1.49
CA ARG A 274 11.75 24.13 2.88
C ARG A 274 12.35 25.27 3.67
N ALA A 275 11.53 26.05 4.36
CA ALA A 275 12.00 27.23 5.10
C ALA A 275 11.42 27.28 6.51
N MET A 276 12.22 27.76 7.46
CA MET A 276 11.80 28.11 8.82
C MET A 276 12.27 29.52 9.18
N ALA A 277 11.53 30.20 10.05
CA ALA A 277 11.93 31.46 10.65
C ALA A 277 12.51 31.22 12.05
N VAL A 278 13.46 32.06 12.44
CA VAL A 278 14.09 32.06 13.77
C VAL A 278 14.02 33.48 14.32
N ASP A 279 13.36 33.63 15.47
CA ASP A 279 13.23 34.94 16.13
C ASP A 279 14.54 35.37 16.82
N GLU A 280 14.56 36.61 17.35
CA GLU A 280 15.72 37.16 18.06
C GLU A 280 16.11 36.38 19.33
N LYS A 281 15.21 35.55 19.87
CA LYS A 281 15.43 34.70 21.04
C LYS A 281 15.92 33.29 20.66
N GLY A 282 16.01 32.99 19.38
CA GLY A 282 16.41 31.67 18.86
C GLY A 282 15.26 30.65 18.79
N ASN A 283 14.00 31.06 18.96
CA ASN A 283 12.86 30.16 18.78
C ASN A 283 12.62 29.92 17.29
N THR A 284 12.33 28.68 16.92
CA THR A 284 12.08 28.27 15.54
C THR A 284 10.58 28.16 15.23
N SER A 285 10.14 28.66 14.08
CA SER A 285 8.81 28.39 13.55
C SER A 285 8.66 26.94 13.10
N LYS A 286 7.44 26.54 12.70
CA LYS A 286 7.28 25.34 11.88
C LYS A 286 7.93 25.54 10.50
N THR A 287 8.43 24.45 9.91
CA THR A 287 8.93 24.45 8.53
C THR A 287 7.77 24.53 7.54
N VAL A 288 7.81 25.50 6.63
CA VAL A 288 6.91 25.59 5.47
C VAL A 288 7.63 25.00 4.27
N THR A 289 6.94 24.19 3.46
CA THR A 289 7.50 23.53 2.28
C THR A 289 6.68 23.89 1.05
N LYS A 290 7.35 24.30 -0.03
CA LYS A 290 6.73 24.58 -1.33
C LYS A 290 7.40 23.79 -2.45
N THR A 291 6.60 23.39 -3.44
CA THR A 291 7.02 22.62 -4.62
C THR A 291 6.73 23.41 -5.88
N TYR A 292 7.75 23.59 -6.72
CA TYR A 292 7.65 24.33 -7.98
C TYR A 292 8.11 23.47 -9.14
N PHE A 293 7.27 23.33 -10.16
CA PHE A 293 7.66 22.81 -11.46
C PHE A 293 7.85 23.98 -12.41
N VAL A 294 8.97 24.01 -13.14
CA VAL A 294 9.32 25.12 -14.03
C VAL A 294 9.60 24.59 -15.43
N ASP A 295 9.10 25.29 -16.44
CA ASP A 295 9.14 24.90 -17.86
C ASP A 295 8.49 23.53 -18.08
N LYS A 296 7.41 23.26 -17.35
CA LYS A 296 6.66 22.00 -17.36
C LYS A 296 5.18 22.25 -17.14
N ASP A 297 4.38 21.95 -18.15
CA ASP A 297 2.96 21.73 -17.94
C ASP A 297 2.76 20.28 -17.47
N LEU A 298 2.46 20.11 -16.17
CA LEU A 298 2.21 18.79 -15.62
C LEU A 298 0.98 18.10 -16.23
N ALA A 299 -0.04 18.87 -16.60
CA ALA A 299 -1.27 18.34 -17.19
C ALA A 299 -1.01 17.73 -18.57
N GLU A 300 -0.06 18.30 -19.32
CA GLU A 300 0.40 17.76 -20.59
C GLU A 300 1.38 16.59 -20.38
N VAL A 301 2.43 16.78 -19.59
CA VAL A 301 3.53 15.82 -19.42
C VAL A 301 3.07 14.52 -18.75
N TYR A 302 2.14 14.62 -17.80
CA TYR A 302 1.62 13.49 -17.04
C TYR A 302 0.13 13.25 -17.28
N LYS A 303 -0.36 13.61 -18.47
CA LYS A 303 -1.74 13.39 -18.89
C LYS A 303 -2.25 12.00 -18.48
N ASN A 304 -3.46 11.96 -17.93
CA ASN A 304 -4.13 10.77 -17.37
C ASN A 304 -3.53 10.23 -16.04
N ALA A 305 -2.69 11.03 -15.37
CA ALA A 305 -2.22 10.73 -14.03
C ALA A 305 -2.23 11.98 -13.16
N SER A 306 -2.58 11.79 -11.89
CA SER A 306 -2.26 12.80 -10.87
C SER A 306 -0.76 12.84 -10.59
N VAL A 307 -0.26 13.94 -10.04
CA VAL A 307 1.13 14.07 -9.60
C VAL A 307 1.16 14.33 -8.09
N ILE A 308 2.04 13.64 -7.37
CA ILE A 308 2.23 13.86 -5.94
C ILE A 308 3.69 14.17 -5.64
N SER A 309 3.94 15.35 -5.07
CA SER A 309 5.25 15.73 -4.54
C SER A 309 5.30 15.37 -3.06
N VAL A 310 6.30 14.60 -2.67
CA VAL A 310 6.54 14.16 -1.30
C VAL A 310 7.91 14.62 -0.87
N VAL A 311 7.95 15.49 0.13
CA VAL A 311 9.19 16.09 0.65
C VAL A 311 9.36 15.71 2.11
N THR A 312 10.51 15.15 2.45
CA THR A 312 10.85 14.76 3.82
C THR A 312 12.35 14.91 4.06
N ASP A 313 12.75 15.07 5.32
CA ASP A 313 14.16 15.00 5.67
C ASP A 313 14.79 13.71 5.13
N PRO A 314 15.93 13.78 4.41
CA PRO A 314 16.63 12.60 3.89
C PRO A 314 16.95 11.55 4.96
N ASP A 315 17.05 11.93 6.24
CA ASP A 315 17.21 10.98 7.35
C ASP A 315 16.01 10.03 7.47
N ASN A 316 14.81 10.53 7.22
CA ASN A 316 13.59 9.71 7.24
C ASN A 316 13.61 8.65 6.13
N LEU A 317 14.42 8.83 5.09
CA LEU A 317 14.59 7.88 3.99
C LEU A 317 15.80 6.97 4.19
N LEU A 318 16.98 7.50 4.54
CA LEU A 318 18.25 6.76 4.44
C LEU A 318 19.15 6.81 5.68
N SER A 319 18.77 7.48 6.77
CA SER A 319 19.54 7.36 8.02
C SER A 319 19.48 5.94 8.57
N LYS A 320 20.53 5.54 9.29
CA LYS A 320 20.61 4.21 9.90
C LYS A 320 19.52 3.97 10.94
N GLU A 321 19.14 5.01 11.66
CA GLU A 321 18.27 4.96 12.84
C GLU A 321 16.80 4.93 12.45
N ARG A 322 16.42 5.68 11.40
CA ARG A 322 15.02 5.91 11.05
C ARG A 322 14.71 5.85 9.54
N GLY A 323 15.72 5.74 8.68
CA GLY A 323 15.54 5.71 7.23
C GLY A 323 14.69 4.54 6.77
N ILE A 324 13.50 4.82 6.24
CA ILE A 324 12.55 3.78 5.83
C ILE A 324 13.02 3.08 4.54
N TYR A 325 13.62 3.79 3.60
CA TYR A 325 14.18 3.23 2.36
C TYR A 325 15.48 2.47 2.58
N ARG A 326 16.13 2.66 3.73
CA ARG A 326 17.45 2.10 3.99
C ARG A 326 17.44 0.58 4.06
N TYR A 327 18.47 -0.02 3.46
CA TYR A 327 18.84 -1.41 3.64
C TYR A 327 18.91 -1.79 5.12
N GLY A 328 18.24 -2.90 5.44
CA GLY A 328 18.09 -3.43 6.80
C GLY A 328 16.96 -2.79 7.61
N ASN A 329 16.36 -1.68 7.14
CA ASN A 329 15.31 -0.97 7.87
C ASN A 329 13.90 -1.16 7.32
N TRP A 330 13.75 -1.48 6.04
CA TRP A 330 12.42 -1.56 5.38
C TRP A 330 11.50 -2.65 5.91
N GLU A 331 11.97 -3.64 6.67
CA GLU A 331 11.09 -4.65 7.28
C GLU A 331 10.38 -4.11 8.54
N ASN A 332 10.87 -3.00 9.10
CA ASN A 332 10.30 -2.44 10.31
C ASN A 332 8.92 -1.81 10.07
N SER A 333 8.05 -1.83 11.08
CA SER A 333 6.66 -1.45 10.97
C SER A 333 6.11 -0.83 12.26
N GLY A 334 4.84 -0.45 12.25
CA GLY A 334 4.15 0.29 13.31
C GLY A 334 4.31 1.81 13.19
N ALA A 335 3.58 2.54 14.04
CA ALA A 335 3.61 4.01 14.08
C ALA A 335 5.03 4.58 14.30
N GLU A 336 5.90 3.86 15.01
CA GLU A 336 7.31 4.23 15.21
C GLU A 336 8.14 4.26 13.90
N TRP A 337 7.59 3.70 12.81
CA TRP A 337 8.19 3.70 11.47
C TRP A 337 7.43 4.59 10.49
N GLU A 338 6.53 5.43 11.00
CA GLU A 338 5.92 6.57 10.30
C GLU A 338 6.88 7.76 10.28
N ARG A 339 6.97 8.43 9.14
CA ARG A 339 7.81 9.63 8.96
C ARG A 339 6.94 10.79 8.51
N PRO A 340 7.10 12.00 9.09
CA PRO A 340 6.43 13.16 8.55
C PRO A 340 6.96 13.45 7.14
N ALA A 341 6.06 13.76 6.22
CA ALA A 341 6.38 14.19 4.87
C ALA A 341 5.40 15.29 4.45
N ALA A 342 5.93 16.42 3.97
CA ALA A 342 5.13 17.44 3.32
C ALA A 342 4.67 16.90 1.96
N VAL A 343 3.37 16.97 1.70
CA VAL A 343 2.73 16.45 0.50
C VAL A 343 2.03 17.60 -0.22
N THR A 344 2.37 17.80 -1.49
CA THR A 344 1.60 18.63 -2.43
C THR A 344 1.00 17.69 -3.47
N TYR A 345 -0.33 17.65 -3.56
CA TYR A 345 -1.03 16.82 -4.54
C TYR A 345 -1.53 17.70 -5.69
N PHE A 346 -1.19 17.31 -6.92
CA PHE A 346 -1.61 17.96 -8.15
C PHE A 346 -2.58 17.02 -8.88
N GLU A 347 -3.71 17.56 -9.26
CA GLU A 347 -4.69 16.88 -10.09
C GLU A 347 -4.25 16.84 -11.56
N GLU A 348 -4.92 16.06 -12.40
CA GLU A 348 -4.60 15.92 -13.84
C GLU A 348 -4.64 17.24 -14.60
N ASP A 349 -5.39 18.23 -14.13
CA ASP A 349 -5.46 19.59 -14.70
C ASP A 349 -4.41 20.55 -14.11
N GLY A 350 -3.53 20.06 -13.23
CA GLY A 350 -2.50 20.85 -12.56
C GLY A 350 -2.98 21.63 -11.33
N THR A 351 -4.27 21.59 -10.98
CA THR A 351 -4.77 22.21 -9.75
C THR A 351 -4.25 21.48 -8.51
N ILE A 352 -4.26 22.16 -7.35
CA ILE A 352 -3.76 21.61 -6.08
C ILE A 352 -4.93 21.48 -5.09
N PRO A 353 -5.57 20.31 -5.00
CA PRO A 353 -6.67 20.07 -4.07
C PRO A 353 -6.25 20.13 -2.60
N PHE A 354 -5.02 19.73 -2.29
CA PHE A 354 -4.48 19.81 -0.94
C PHE A 354 -2.95 19.88 -0.91
N GLU A 355 -2.47 20.61 0.09
CA GLU A 355 -1.06 20.65 0.50
C GLU A 355 -1.03 20.51 2.04
N THR A 356 -0.43 19.44 2.56
CA THR A 356 -0.39 19.17 4.01
C THR A 356 0.80 18.29 4.37
N THR A 357 1.20 18.29 5.64
CA THR A 357 2.09 17.24 6.15
C THR A 357 1.28 15.98 6.49
N MET A 358 1.81 14.83 6.08
CA MET A 358 1.21 13.51 6.31
C MET A 358 2.22 12.57 6.96
N GLY A 359 1.72 11.52 7.61
CA GLY A 359 2.55 10.38 7.97
C GLY A 359 2.80 9.50 6.75
N MET A 360 4.06 9.15 6.48
CA MET A 360 4.49 8.28 5.38
C MET A 360 5.14 7.00 5.89
N ARG A 361 4.79 5.84 5.31
CA ARG A 361 5.36 4.52 5.66
C ARG A 361 5.52 3.62 4.44
N ILE A 362 6.43 2.66 4.50
CA ILE A 362 6.48 1.59 3.49
C ILE A 362 5.27 0.66 3.61
N HIS A 363 4.69 0.31 2.46
CA HIS A 363 3.66 -0.71 2.27
C HIS A 363 4.25 -2.03 1.74
N GLY A 364 3.50 -3.13 1.87
CA GLY A 364 3.83 -4.44 1.31
C GLY A 364 4.42 -5.41 2.32
N ASN A 365 4.83 -6.57 1.81
CA ASN A 365 5.54 -7.60 2.54
C ASN A 365 6.89 -7.91 1.85
N TYR A 366 6.89 -8.74 0.80
CA TYR A 366 8.10 -9.05 0.03
C TYR A 366 8.62 -7.84 -0.77
N THR A 367 7.70 -7.09 -1.40
CA THR A 367 7.99 -5.94 -2.27
C THR A 367 8.71 -4.77 -1.59
N ARG A 368 8.78 -4.77 -0.25
CA ARG A 368 9.53 -3.78 0.55
C ARG A 368 11.02 -3.76 0.24
N ARG A 369 11.54 -4.84 -0.35
CA ARG A 369 12.95 -5.02 -0.72
C ARG A 369 13.33 -4.35 -2.03
N TRP A 370 12.36 -4.07 -2.90
CA TRP A 370 12.64 -3.54 -4.23
C TRP A 370 13.04 -2.06 -4.22
N GLY A 371 13.64 -1.61 -5.33
CA GLY A 371 14.13 -0.23 -5.51
C GLY A 371 13.00 0.80 -5.44
N GLN A 372 11.93 0.59 -6.20
CA GLN A 372 10.70 1.37 -6.06
C GLN A 372 9.80 0.72 -5.00
N LYS A 373 9.68 1.34 -3.83
CA LYS A 373 8.85 0.84 -2.71
C LYS A 373 7.44 1.42 -2.78
N SER A 374 6.44 0.62 -2.42
CA SER A 374 5.07 1.11 -2.19
C SER A 374 5.01 1.94 -0.89
N LEU A 375 4.19 2.98 -0.86
CA LEU A 375 4.08 3.92 0.25
C LEU A 375 2.64 4.03 0.76
N ARG A 376 2.46 4.15 2.07
CA ARG A 376 1.19 4.49 2.72
C ARG A 376 1.27 5.91 3.23
N PHE A 377 0.19 6.66 3.06
CA PHE A 377 0.02 8.01 3.56
C PHE A 377 -1.13 8.06 4.58
N TYR A 378 -0.92 8.77 5.67
CA TYR A 378 -1.87 8.90 6.77
C TYR A 378 -2.10 10.38 7.07
N PHE A 379 -3.37 10.79 7.07
CA PHE A 379 -3.76 12.09 7.58
C PHE A 379 -3.72 12.07 9.12
N ARG A 380 -3.01 13.04 9.69
CA ARG A 380 -2.69 13.16 11.12
C ARG A 380 -2.94 14.60 11.54
N GLU A 381 -3.86 14.79 12.49
CA GLU A 381 -4.24 16.12 12.99
C GLU A 381 -3.05 16.84 13.62
N GLU A 382 -2.15 16.09 14.26
CA GLU A 382 -0.92 16.59 14.85
C GLU A 382 0.15 17.01 13.82
N LEU A 383 0.03 16.58 12.55
CA LEU A 383 0.94 16.97 11.48
C LEU A 383 0.34 18.04 10.55
N GLY A 384 -0.97 17.98 10.33
CA GLY A 384 -1.69 18.86 9.42
C GLY A 384 -3.17 18.46 9.41
N LEU A 385 -3.66 17.97 8.28
CA LEU A 385 -5.06 17.56 8.16
C LEU A 385 -5.34 16.25 8.92
N LYS A 386 -6.44 16.22 9.69
CA LYS A 386 -6.96 15.02 10.34
C LYS A 386 -7.43 13.96 9.34
N ASN A 387 -8.06 14.38 8.27
CA ASN A 387 -8.51 13.59 7.12
C ASN A 387 -8.72 14.55 5.94
N LEU A 388 -8.78 13.99 4.74
CA LEU A 388 -9.30 14.70 3.58
C LEU A 388 -10.83 14.62 3.61
N LYS A 389 -11.53 15.72 3.30
CA LYS A 389 -12.99 15.80 3.23
C LYS A 389 -13.41 16.65 2.05
N GLY A 390 -14.53 16.31 1.44
CA GLY A 390 -15.14 17.09 0.35
C GLY A 390 -14.43 16.95 -1.00
N TYR A 391 -13.39 16.13 -1.09
CA TYR A 391 -12.61 15.90 -2.30
C TYR A 391 -12.60 14.42 -2.68
N GLN A 392 -12.91 14.11 -3.93
CA GLN A 392 -12.88 12.75 -4.46
C GLN A 392 -11.47 12.44 -4.98
N LEU A 393 -10.64 11.85 -4.13
CA LEU A 393 -9.23 11.57 -4.45
C LEU A 393 -9.07 10.59 -5.61
N ILE A 394 -10.02 9.66 -5.74
CA ILE A 394 -10.06 8.66 -6.81
C ILE A 394 -11.37 8.87 -7.59
N PRO A 395 -11.32 9.49 -8.78
CA PRO A 395 -12.50 9.68 -9.60
C PRO A 395 -13.24 8.37 -9.87
N GLY A 396 -14.56 8.38 -9.72
CA GLY A 396 -15.42 7.21 -9.91
C GLY A 396 -15.53 6.27 -8.70
N ALA A 397 -14.70 6.45 -7.65
CA ALA A 397 -14.89 5.72 -6.40
C ALA A 397 -16.22 6.11 -5.74
N VAL A 398 -17.05 5.12 -5.45
CA VAL A 398 -18.34 5.27 -4.77
C VAL A 398 -18.43 4.28 -3.63
N ASN A 399 -19.16 4.64 -2.58
CA ASN A 399 -19.45 3.74 -1.48
C ASN A 399 -20.62 2.79 -1.80
N ALA A 400 -21.01 1.93 -0.86
CA ALA A 400 -22.09 0.96 -1.04
C ALA A 400 -23.46 1.58 -1.39
N ASP A 401 -23.72 2.85 -1.03
CA ASP A 401 -24.92 3.60 -1.42
C ASP A 401 -24.84 4.19 -2.85
N GLY A 402 -23.72 3.99 -3.56
CA GLY A 402 -23.42 4.63 -4.84
C GLY A 402 -23.04 6.12 -4.72
N LYS A 403 -22.75 6.62 -3.50
CA LYS A 403 -22.34 8.01 -3.29
C LYS A 403 -20.84 8.17 -3.54
N PRO A 404 -20.37 9.26 -4.16
CA PRO A 404 -18.94 9.50 -4.36
C PRO A 404 -18.16 9.51 -3.04
N THR A 405 -17.10 8.72 -2.97
CA THR A 405 -16.20 8.68 -1.81
C THR A 405 -15.40 9.99 -1.74
N LYS A 406 -15.59 10.77 -0.67
CA LYS A 406 -14.98 12.10 -0.51
C LYS A 406 -14.26 12.32 0.83
N LYS A 407 -14.13 11.26 1.63
CA LYS A 407 -13.46 11.30 2.93
C LYS A 407 -12.40 10.22 2.99
N TYR A 408 -11.16 10.64 3.25
CA TYR A 408 -10.02 9.73 3.27
C TYR A 408 -9.18 9.96 4.52
N LYS A 409 -8.97 8.89 5.31
CA LYS A 409 -8.02 8.90 6.44
C LYS A 409 -6.61 8.50 6.02
N ARG A 410 -6.50 7.71 4.96
CA ARG A 410 -5.25 7.11 4.49
C ARG A 410 -5.42 6.62 3.05
N PHE A 411 -4.32 6.57 2.30
CA PHE A 411 -4.25 5.98 0.95
C PHE A 411 -2.89 5.32 0.72
N ILE A 412 -2.76 4.59 -0.39
CA ILE A 412 -1.53 3.89 -0.79
C ILE A 412 -1.09 4.41 -2.15
N LEU A 413 0.22 4.60 -2.34
CA LEU A 413 0.87 4.58 -3.65
C LEU A 413 1.49 3.19 -3.83
N ARG A 414 0.86 2.33 -4.65
CA ARG A 414 1.29 0.95 -4.90
C ARG A 414 2.14 0.89 -6.16
N ASN A 415 3.26 0.19 -6.08
CA ASN A 415 4.27 0.12 -7.14
C ASN A 415 3.94 -0.91 -8.26
N GLY A 416 2.76 -1.52 -8.22
CA GLY A 416 2.33 -2.58 -9.15
C GLY A 416 2.66 -4.02 -8.74
N GLY A 417 3.17 -4.25 -7.51
CA GLY A 417 3.32 -5.61 -6.97
C GLY A 417 4.15 -6.53 -7.86
N ASN A 418 3.77 -7.81 -7.99
CA ASN A 418 4.47 -8.77 -8.86
C ASN A 418 4.58 -8.30 -10.33
N GLU A 419 3.72 -7.38 -10.75
CA GLU A 419 3.69 -6.83 -12.09
C GLU A 419 4.54 -5.55 -12.27
N TYR A 420 5.32 -5.15 -11.25
CA TYR A 420 6.04 -3.86 -11.20
C TYR A 420 6.95 -3.55 -12.41
N ALA A 421 7.41 -4.59 -13.12
CA ALA A 421 8.31 -4.50 -14.27
C ALA A 421 7.59 -4.49 -15.63
N TYR A 422 6.26 -4.61 -15.64
CA TYR A 422 5.44 -4.65 -16.86
C TYR A 422 4.55 -3.42 -16.97
N SER A 423 3.24 -3.52 -16.77
CA SER A 423 2.31 -2.40 -16.94
C SER A 423 1.89 -1.73 -15.63
N LYS A 424 2.03 -2.42 -14.50
CA LYS A 424 1.52 -2.05 -13.16
C LYS A 424 -0.01 -1.94 -13.09
N MET A 425 -0.75 -2.27 -14.15
CA MET A 425 -2.20 -2.02 -14.22
C MET A 425 -3.06 -3.25 -13.93
N GLN A 426 -2.49 -4.45 -13.80
CA GLN A 426 -3.26 -5.70 -13.73
C GLN A 426 -4.22 -5.78 -12.54
N ASP A 427 -3.78 -5.41 -11.33
CA ASP A 427 -4.65 -5.40 -10.15
C ASP A 427 -5.80 -4.40 -10.32
N VAL A 428 -5.49 -3.20 -10.84
CA VAL A 428 -6.50 -2.17 -11.17
C VAL A 428 -7.50 -2.68 -12.20
N PHE A 429 -7.02 -3.35 -13.25
CA PHE A 429 -7.85 -3.95 -14.28
C PHE A 429 -8.80 -5.00 -13.70
N ILE A 430 -8.28 -5.97 -12.94
CA ILE A 430 -9.07 -7.05 -12.33
C ILE A 430 -10.12 -6.46 -11.38
N GLN A 431 -9.72 -5.59 -10.46
CA GLN A 431 -10.64 -4.92 -9.52
C GLN A 431 -11.77 -4.20 -10.27
N SER A 432 -11.43 -3.49 -11.35
CA SER A 432 -12.42 -2.77 -12.15
C SER A 432 -13.40 -3.68 -12.90
N LEU A 433 -13.05 -4.95 -13.15
CA LEU A 433 -13.95 -5.90 -13.82
C LEU A 433 -14.96 -6.49 -12.86
N VAL A 434 -14.71 -6.45 -11.55
CA VAL A 434 -15.49 -7.17 -10.53
C VAL A 434 -16.03 -6.23 -9.45
N SER A 435 -16.06 -4.93 -9.71
CA SER A 435 -16.57 -3.91 -8.77
C SER A 435 -18.08 -3.96 -8.57
N ASP A 436 -18.81 -4.70 -9.40
CA ASP A 436 -20.24 -4.99 -9.31
C ASP A 436 -20.56 -6.25 -8.47
N ARG A 437 -19.54 -6.91 -7.91
CA ARG A 437 -19.67 -8.13 -7.11
C ARG A 437 -19.88 -7.83 -5.62
N ALA A 438 -20.40 -8.80 -4.88
CA ALA A 438 -20.79 -8.63 -3.48
C ALA A 438 -19.62 -8.57 -2.48
N PHE A 439 -18.38 -8.81 -2.92
CA PHE A 439 -17.18 -8.59 -2.11
C PHE A 439 -16.62 -7.18 -2.32
N THR A 440 -15.84 -6.70 -1.35
CA THR A 440 -15.25 -5.37 -1.42
C THR A 440 -14.09 -5.32 -2.40
N THR A 441 -14.05 -4.28 -3.24
CA THR A 441 -12.95 -3.97 -4.18
C THR A 441 -12.23 -2.68 -3.78
N GLN A 442 -11.05 -2.42 -4.36
CA GLN A 442 -10.30 -1.18 -4.16
C GLN A 442 -10.32 -0.33 -5.42
N SER A 443 -10.80 0.91 -5.30
CA SER A 443 -10.66 1.89 -6.36
C SER A 443 -9.21 2.38 -6.45
N SER A 444 -8.78 2.74 -7.67
CA SER A 444 -7.42 3.16 -7.95
C SER A 444 -7.33 4.08 -9.17
N ARG A 445 -6.27 4.90 -9.23
CA ARG A 445 -5.90 5.71 -10.40
C ARG A 445 -4.38 5.79 -10.59
N PRO A 446 -3.88 6.10 -11.80
CA PRO A 446 -2.48 6.42 -12.02
C PRO A 446 -2.04 7.66 -11.22
N CYS A 447 -0.84 7.59 -10.63
CA CYS A 447 -0.23 8.69 -9.91
C CYS A 447 1.29 8.68 -10.06
N VAL A 448 1.86 9.81 -10.45
CA VAL A 448 3.31 10.00 -10.58
C VAL A 448 3.85 10.59 -9.28
N LEU A 449 4.85 9.92 -8.69
CA LEU A 449 5.52 10.40 -7.49
C LEU A 449 6.76 11.23 -7.85
N PHE A 450 6.93 12.38 -7.20
CA PHE A 450 8.20 13.07 -7.03
C PHE A 450 8.62 12.97 -5.55
N LEU A 451 9.80 12.42 -5.28
CA LEU A 451 10.32 12.23 -3.91
C LEU A 451 11.55 13.11 -3.68
N ASN A 452 11.45 14.04 -2.72
CA ASN A 452 12.43 15.12 -2.50
C ASN A 452 12.80 15.87 -3.79
N GLY A 453 11.80 16.11 -4.65
CA GLY A 453 11.96 16.82 -5.90
C GLY A 453 12.44 15.98 -7.08
N GLU A 454 12.86 14.72 -6.89
CA GLU A 454 13.23 13.85 -8.01
C GLU A 454 12.05 13.03 -8.50
N TYR A 455 11.82 12.97 -9.84
CA TYR A 455 10.86 12.06 -10.44
C TYR A 455 11.12 10.64 -9.95
N TRP A 456 10.16 10.09 -9.21
CA TRP A 456 10.27 8.77 -8.60
C TRP A 456 9.61 7.65 -9.41
N GLY A 457 8.71 7.98 -10.32
CA GLY A 457 8.07 7.02 -11.22
C GLY A 457 6.57 6.89 -11.03
N LEU A 458 5.96 6.08 -11.89
CA LEU A 458 4.54 5.74 -11.85
C LEU A 458 4.21 4.80 -10.67
N TYR A 459 3.08 5.10 -10.03
CA TYR A 459 2.39 4.31 -9.02
C TYR A 459 0.89 4.25 -9.33
N ASN A 460 0.20 3.36 -8.64
CA ASN A 460 -1.26 3.39 -8.49
C ASN A 460 -1.60 4.04 -7.15
N LEU A 461 -2.29 5.18 -7.17
CA LEU A 461 -2.94 5.72 -5.98
C LEU A 461 -4.23 4.94 -5.75
N MET A 462 -4.33 4.26 -4.62
CA MET A 462 -5.47 3.40 -4.31
C MET A 462 -5.94 3.54 -2.87
N GLU A 463 -7.19 3.12 -2.65
CA GLU A 463 -7.81 3.04 -1.33
C GLU A 463 -7.07 2.06 -0.42
N ARG A 464 -7.29 2.16 0.88
CA ARG A 464 -6.73 1.22 1.84
C ARG A 464 -7.79 0.70 2.79
N TYR A 465 -8.06 -0.59 2.72
CA TYR A 465 -8.86 -1.30 3.71
C TYR A 465 -8.37 -1.02 5.13
N SER A 466 -9.34 -0.67 5.97
CA SER A 466 -9.22 -0.38 7.40
C SER A 466 -10.60 -0.19 7.98
N ASP A 467 -10.68 -0.18 9.31
CA ASP A 467 -11.82 0.32 10.07
C ASP A 467 -12.44 1.63 9.53
N ASN A 468 -11.59 2.63 9.22
CA ASN A 468 -12.03 3.92 8.68
C ASN A 468 -12.52 3.84 7.23
N TYR A 469 -11.99 2.90 6.45
CA TYR A 469 -12.47 2.67 5.10
C TYR A 469 -13.86 2.02 5.14
N LEU A 470 -14.03 1.01 6.00
CA LEU A 470 -15.30 0.30 6.14
C LEU A 470 -16.43 1.19 6.68
N GLU A 471 -16.12 2.12 7.59
CA GLU A 471 -17.08 3.16 8.02
C GLU A 471 -17.56 4.02 6.83
N GLU A 472 -16.63 4.48 5.99
CA GLU A 472 -16.98 5.34 4.85
C GLU A 472 -17.69 4.57 3.73
N GLU A 473 -17.25 3.34 3.49
CA GLU A 473 -17.71 2.48 2.40
C GLU A 473 -19.09 1.87 2.71
N PHE A 474 -19.31 1.44 3.95
CA PHE A 474 -20.48 0.64 4.34
C PHE A 474 -21.33 1.26 5.46
N GLY A 475 -20.93 2.40 6.02
CA GLY A 475 -21.70 3.08 7.07
C GLY A 475 -21.66 2.40 8.45
N VAL A 476 -20.82 1.38 8.63
CA VAL A 476 -20.67 0.65 9.90
C VAL A 476 -19.88 1.47 10.93
N ASP A 477 -20.06 1.19 12.23
CA ASP A 477 -19.19 1.78 13.25
C ASP A 477 -17.77 1.20 13.16
N LYS A 478 -16.78 2.05 12.87
CA LYS A 478 -15.37 1.65 12.80
C LYS A 478 -14.85 0.96 14.07
N ASP A 479 -15.40 1.27 15.26
CA ASP A 479 -14.97 0.67 16.52
C ASP A 479 -15.61 -0.72 16.77
N ASN A 480 -16.63 -1.05 15.96
CA ASN A 480 -17.31 -2.33 15.90
C ASN A 480 -16.71 -3.29 14.85
N VAL A 481 -15.87 -2.78 13.94
CA VAL A 481 -15.26 -3.54 12.84
C VAL A 481 -14.20 -4.55 13.34
N VAL A 482 -14.23 -5.75 12.75
CA VAL A 482 -13.21 -6.80 12.87
C VAL A 482 -12.69 -7.14 11.49
N VAL A 483 -11.37 -7.10 11.29
CA VAL A 483 -10.72 -7.45 10.02
C VAL A 483 -9.68 -8.54 10.24
N ILE A 484 -9.77 -9.60 9.44
CA ILE A 484 -8.77 -10.67 9.37
C ILE A 484 -8.04 -10.55 8.05
N LYS A 485 -6.71 -10.61 8.09
CA LYS A 485 -5.83 -10.62 6.93
C LYS A 485 -4.82 -11.74 7.09
N ASN A 486 -4.79 -12.68 6.13
CA ASN A 486 -3.88 -13.81 6.11
C ASN A 486 -3.82 -14.57 7.46
N ASP A 487 -4.99 -14.99 7.96
CA ASP A 487 -5.18 -15.66 9.27
C ASP A 487 -4.72 -14.85 10.51
N GLU A 488 -4.50 -13.55 10.38
CA GLU A 488 -4.12 -12.67 11.49
C GLU A 488 -5.12 -11.51 11.63
N LEU A 489 -5.39 -11.11 12.87
CA LEU A 489 -6.21 -9.93 13.17
C LEU A 489 -5.47 -8.67 12.69
N ASP A 490 -6.07 -7.91 11.77
CA ASP A 490 -5.55 -6.63 11.25
C ASP A 490 -6.18 -5.44 11.98
N GLU A 491 -7.50 -5.43 12.14
CA GLU A 491 -8.27 -4.43 12.90
C GLU A 491 -9.22 -5.17 13.87
N GLY A 492 -9.41 -4.63 15.08
CA GLY A 492 -10.24 -5.21 16.14
C GLY A 492 -9.50 -5.42 17.46
N LYS A 493 -10.15 -6.09 18.40
CA LYS A 493 -9.63 -6.47 19.73
C LYS A 493 -9.10 -7.91 19.70
N GLU A 494 -8.15 -8.23 20.58
CA GLU A 494 -7.48 -9.54 20.57
C GLU A 494 -8.47 -10.72 20.69
N GLU A 495 -9.54 -10.52 21.47
CA GLU A 495 -10.64 -11.47 21.67
C GLU A 495 -11.48 -11.74 20.42
N ASP A 496 -11.50 -10.84 19.43
CA ASP A 496 -12.30 -11.01 18.20
C ASP A 496 -11.80 -12.12 17.31
N PHE A 497 -10.54 -12.51 17.47
CA PHE A 497 -9.98 -13.61 16.72
C PHE A 497 -10.77 -14.92 16.94
N ALA A 498 -11.47 -15.06 18.08
CA ALA A 498 -12.36 -16.18 18.34
C ALA A 498 -13.52 -16.28 17.32
N LEU A 499 -14.00 -15.15 16.78
CA LEU A 499 -15.05 -15.12 15.75
C LEU A 499 -14.56 -15.75 14.44
N TYR A 500 -13.28 -15.53 14.11
CA TYR A 500 -12.64 -16.16 12.96
C TYR A 500 -12.37 -17.65 13.22
N GLU A 501 -11.91 -18.02 14.43
CA GLU A 501 -11.76 -19.43 14.81
C GLU A 501 -13.10 -20.20 14.73
N GLN A 502 -14.24 -19.55 15.05
CA GLN A 502 -15.57 -20.13 14.89
C GLN A 502 -15.92 -20.36 13.41
N LEU A 503 -15.65 -19.40 12.53
CA LEU A 503 -15.86 -19.57 11.09
C LEU A 503 -15.03 -20.76 10.56
N GLN A 504 -13.75 -20.81 10.91
CA GLN A 504 -12.85 -21.87 10.46
C GLN A 504 -13.22 -23.25 11.03
N ALA A 505 -13.78 -23.31 12.24
CA ALA A 505 -14.26 -24.56 12.85
C ALA A 505 -15.43 -25.20 12.09
N MET A 506 -16.13 -24.45 11.22
CA MET A 506 -17.17 -25.01 10.36
C MET A 506 -16.62 -26.07 9.39
N ALA A 507 -15.32 -26.07 9.10
CA ALA A 507 -14.66 -27.09 8.30
C ALA A 507 -14.70 -28.50 8.93
N ASP A 508 -14.89 -28.60 10.25
CA ASP A 508 -14.98 -29.87 10.97
C ASP A 508 -16.39 -30.50 10.92
N LEU A 509 -17.39 -29.77 10.41
CA LEU A 509 -18.76 -30.26 10.24
C LEU A 509 -18.93 -31.00 8.91
N ASP A 510 -19.90 -31.92 8.87
CA ASP A 510 -20.35 -32.49 7.61
C ASP A 510 -21.22 -31.49 6.86
N MET A 511 -20.62 -30.80 5.91
CA MET A 511 -21.26 -29.78 5.08
C MET A 511 -22.16 -30.36 3.98
N SER A 512 -22.15 -31.67 3.75
CA SER A 512 -23.15 -32.28 2.85
C SER A 512 -24.57 -32.15 3.43
N LEU A 513 -24.70 -31.98 4.74
CA LEU A 513 -25.97 -31.78 5.43
C LEU A 513 -26.44 -30.32 5.33
N THR A 514 -27.68 -30.12 4.88
CA THR A 514 -28.32 -28.79 4.73
C THR A 514 -28.23 -27.95 6.00
N ASP A 515 -28.52 -28.52 7.18
CA ASP A 515 -28.50 -27.78 8.44
C ASP A 515 -27.13 -27.17 8.78
N ASN A 516 -26.04 -27.84 8.42
CA ASN A 516 -24.69 -27.32 8.66
C ASN A 516 -24.35 -26.21 7.66
N TYR A 517 -24.81 -26.33 6.41
CA TYR A 517 -24.67 -25.27 5.42
C TYR A 517 -25.50 -24.03 5.79
N GLU A 518 -26.71 -24.19 6.32
CA GLU A 518 -27.52 -23.06 6.82
C GLU A 518 -26.85 -22.35 8.00
N LYS A 519 -26.15 -23.07 8.88
CA LYS A 519 -25.34 -22.44 9.93
C LYS A 519 -24.22 -21.59 9.35
N PHE A 520 -23.53 -22.08 8.31
CA PHE A 520 -22.49 -21.32 7.62
C PHE A 520 -23.06 -20.03 6.99
N LYS A 521 -24.19 -20.12 6.28
CA LYS A 521 -24.85 -18.94 5.67
C LYS A 521 -25.32 -17.89 6.67
N LYS A 522 -25.52 -18.26 7.94
CA LYS A 522 -25.78 -17.27 9.01
C LYS A 522 -24.52 -16.50 9.44
N MET A 523 -23.33 -17.04 9.22
CA MET A 523 -22.06 -16.43 9.62
C MET A 523 -21.42 -15.60 8.51
N VAL A 524 -21.81 -15.82 7.25
CA VAL A 524 -21.11 -15.28 6.07
C VAL A 524 -22.15 -14.74 5.10
N ASP A 525 -21.85 -13.61 4.49
CA ASP A 525 -22.55 -13.18 3.29
C ASP A 525 -22.19 -14.16 2.15
N ILE A 526 -23.13 -15.05 1.83
CA ILE A 526 -22.84 -16.17 0.92
C ILE A 526 -22.49 -15.69 -0.49
N GLN A 527 -23.06 -14.58 -0.95
CA GLN A 527 -22.74 -14.05 -2.28
C GLN A 527 -21.33 -13.44 -2.28
N SER A 528 -20.96 -12.70 -1.23
CA SER A 528 -19.60 -12.20 -1.04
C SER A 528 -18.57 -13.33 -1.05
N TYR A 529 -18.86 -14.46 -0.39
CA TYR A 529 -18.00 -15.64 -0.40
C TYR A 529 -17.88 -16.26 -1.81
N LEU A 530 -19.01 -16.51 -2.47
CA LEU A 530 -19.05 -17.14 -3.79
C LEU A 530 -18.33 -16.27 -4.82
N ASP A 531 -18.63 -14.98 -4.88
CA ASP A 531 -18.02 -14.04 -5.81
C ASP A 531 -16.50 -13.95 -5.59
N TYR A 532 -16.04 -13.93 -4.33
CA TYR A 532 -14.61 -13.84 -4.01
C TYR A 532 -13.85 -15.11 -4.44
N TYR A 533 -14.31 -16.29 -4.01
CA TYR A 533 -13.66 -17.56 -4.39
C TYR A 533 -13.73 -17.76 -5.90
N ALA A 534 -14.88 -17.50 -6.52
CA ALA A 534 -15.03 -17.61 -7.97
C ALA A 534 -14.07 -16.66 -8.69
N THR A 535 -13.90 -15.42 -8.22
CA THR A 535 -12.96 -14.46 -8.82
C THR A 535 -11.51 -14.92 -8.69
N GLU A 536 -11.05 -15.26 -7.50
CA GLU A 536 -9.67 -15.74 -7.24
C GLU A 536 -9.33 -16.99 -8.06
N ILE A 537 -10.29 -17.92 -8.14
CA ILE A 537 -10.19 -19.09 -9.00
C ILE A 537 -10.15 -18.65 -10.45
N TYR A 538 -11.08 -17.82 -10.92
CA TYR A 538 -11.20 -17.45 -12.33
C TYR A 538 -9.96 -16.71 -12.84
N ILE A 539 -9.40 -15.76 -12.09
CA ILE A 539 -8.17 -15.05 -12.50
C ILE A 539 -6.93 -15.94 -12.41
N GLY A 540 -7.02 -17.07 -11.72
CA GLY A 540 -5.94 -18.02 -11.56
C GLY A 540 -4.82 -17.52 -10.65
N ASN A 541 -5.19 -16.93 -9.50
CA ASN A 541 -4.22 -16.38 -8.55
C ASN A 541 -3.31 -17.48 -7.97
N LYS A 542 -1.99 -17.26 -8.05
CA LYS A 542 -0.96 -18.20 -7.63
C LYS A 542 -0.58 -18.04 -6.15
N ASP A 543 -0.79 -16.86 -5.58
CA ASP A 543 -0.45 -16.60 -4.18
C ASP A 543 -1.59 -16.90 -3.21
N TRP A 544 -2.76 -17.31 -3.72
CA TRP A 544 -3.97 -17.63 -2.98
C TRP A 544 -4.24 -19.14 -2.95
N PRO A 545 -4.94 -19.73 -1.93
CA PRO A 545 -5.52 -19.11 -0.72
C PRO A 545 -4.61 -19.07 0.50
N ASP A 546 -3.36 -19.57 0.42
CA ASP A 546 -2.42 -19.54 1.56
C ASP A 546 -1.99 -18.12 1.96
N ASN A 547 -2.17 -17.16 1.06
CA ASN A 547 -1.89 -15.73 1.23
C ASN A 547 -2.94 -14.93 0.42
N ASN A 548 -2.90 -13.60 0.56
CA ASN A 548 -3.80 -12.65 -0.09
C ASN A 548 -5.29 -12.84 0.25
N VAL A 549 -5.59 -13.30 1.47
CA VAL A 549 -6.96 -13.42 1.98
C VAL A 549 -7.25 -12.31 2.98
N GLN A 550 -8.34 -11.56 2.76
CA GLN A 550 -8.81 -10.57 3.71
C GLN A 550 -10.33 -10.56 3.75
N LEU A 551 -10.88 -10.49 4.96
CA LEU A 551 -12.31 -10.49 5.23
C LEU A 551 -12.61 -9.66 6.46
N TRP A 552 -13.84 -9.15 6.54
CA TRP A 552 -14.29 -8.31 7.64
C TRP A 552 -15.70 -8.67 8.08
N ARG A 553 -16.05 -8.23 9.29
CA ARG A 553 -17.41 -8.25 9.85
C ARG A 553 -17.55 -7.15 10.89
N THR A 554 -18.76 -6.87 11.33
CA THR A 554 -19.01 -6.20 12.61
C THR A 554 -19.01 -7.21 13.76
N ARG A 555 -18.56 -6.81 14.94
CA ARG A 555 -18.59 -7.66 16.14
C ARG A 555 -20.03 -7.88 16.59
N GLU A 556 -20.77 -6.79 16.71
CA GLU A 556 -22.16 -6.72 17.15
C GLU A 556 -23.03 -6.13 16.04
N ASP A 557 -24.34 -6.39 16.11
CA ASP A 557 -25.30 -5.72 15.25
C ASP A 557 -25.40 -4.24 15.64
N ASP A 558 -25.02 -3.34 14.72
CA ASP A 558 -25.10 -1.89 14.93
C ASP A 558 -26.27 -1.21 14.20
N GLY A 559 -27.17 -2.00 13.58
CA GLY A 559 -28.36 -1.51 12.90
C GLY A 559 -28.13 -0.93 11.50
N SER A 560 -26.89 -0.91 11.01
CA SER A 560 -26.58 -0.56 9.61
C SER A 560 -26.79 -1.76 8.67
N ASP A 561 -26.96 -1.51 7.37
CA ASP A 561 -27.22 -2.57 6.36
C ASP A 561 -26.11 -3.63 6.29
N TYR A 562 -24.88 -3.23 6.62
CA TYR A 562 -23.70 -4.12 6.67
C TYR A 562 -23.25 -4.42 8.10
N GLY A 563 -23.99 -3.95 9.10
CA GLY A 563 -23.80 -4.15 10.53
C GLY A 563 -24.18 -5.53 11.03
N ASP A 564 -24.63 -6.43 10.16
CA ASP A 564 -25.32 -7.68 10.46
C ASP A 564 -24.45 -8.85 11.00
N THR A 565 -23.22 -8.58 11.43
CA THR A 565 -22.26 -9.55 11.99
C THR A 565 -21.74 -10.62 11.02
N LYS A 566 -22.10 -10.56 9.73
CA LYS A 566 -21.63 -11.52 8.73
C LYS A 566 -20.22 -11.20 8.23
N TRP A 567 -19.47 -12.26 7.95
CA TRP A 567 -18.19 -12.16 7.25
C TRP A 567 -18.39 -11.83 5.77
N ARG A 568 -17.63 -10.85 5.28
CA ARG A 568 -17.56 -10.40 3.88
C ARG A 568 -16.10 -10.33 3.43
N TYR A 569 -15.83 -10.76 2.20
CA TYR A 569 -14.46 -10.81 1.67
C TYR A 569 -14.06 -9.48 1.02
N MET A 570 -12.76 -9.23 0.95
CA MET A 570 -12.19 -8.02 0.36
C MET A 570 -11.01 -8.40 -0.54
N LEU A 571 -11.11 -8.10 -1.84
CA LEU A 571 -10.12 -8.47 -2.86
C LEU A 571 -8.92 -7.51 -2.84
N TYR A 572 -7.70 -8.06 -2.91
CA TYR A 572 -6.46 -7.28 -3.03
C TYR A 572 -5.30 -8.15 -3.55
N ASP A 573 -4.29 -7.52 -4.15
CA ASP A 573 -3.01 -8.16 -4.51
C ASP A 573 -3.20 -9.30 -5.52
N THR A 574 -3.87 -8.96 -6.62
CA THR A 574 -4.25 -9.92 -7.67
C THR A 574 -3.25 -9.99 -8.81
N GLU A 575 -2.09 -9.33 -8.72
CA GLU A 575 -1.13 -9.25 -9.83
C GLU A 575 -0.48 -10.61 -10.14
N TYR A 576 -0.35 -11.51 -9.16
CA TYR A 576 0.22 -12.84 -9.38
C TYR A 576 -0.82 -13.83 -9.96
N SER A 577 -1.48 -13.40 -11.03
CA SER A 577 -2.58 -14.10 -11.71
C SER A 577 -2.50 -13.89 -13.23
N MET A 578 -3.52 -14.32 -13.97
CA MET A 578 -3.66 -14.11 -15.42
C MET A 578 -2.39 -14.46 -16.22
N ASN A 579 -1.83 -15.63 -15.89
CA ASN A 579 -0.63 -16.20 -16.49
C ASN A 579 0.64 -15.32 -16.40
N LEU A 580 0.77 -14.47 -15.39
CA LEU A 580 2.01 -13.74 -15.15
C LEU A 580 3.20 -14.71 -15.08
N TRP A 581 4.26 -14.41 -15.84
CA TRP A 581 5.47 -15.24 -15.99
C TRP A 581 5.22 -16.65 -16.55
N GLY A 582 4.11 -16.88 -17.26
CA GLY A 582 3.79 -18.17 -17.87
C GLY A 582 3.42 -19.27 -16.86
N GLN A 583 3.25 -18.93 -15.59
CA GLN A 583 3.15 -19.93 -14.52
C GLN A 583 1.81 -20.63 -14.42
N ASP A 584 0.80 -20.19 -15.17
CA ASP A 584 -0.54 -20.76 -15.12
C ASP A 584 -0.89 -21.64 -16.32
N ASN A 585 0.10 -21.95 -17.17
CA ASN A 585 -0.08 -22.67 -18.43
C ASN A 585 -1.22 -22.04 -19.26
N ASN A 586 -1.16 -20.71 -19.42
CA ASN A 586 -2.17 -19.91 -20.10
C ASN A 586 -3.61 -20.15 -19.63
N GLY A 587 -3.82 -20.28 -18.31
CA GLY A 587 -5.14 -20.48 -17.74
C GLY A 587 -5.57 -21.94 -17.61
N ASN A 588 -4.70 -22.92 -17.87
CA ASN A 588 -5.04 -24.35 -17.75
C ASN A 588 -4.75 -24.93 -16.34
N THR A 589 -4.22 -24.15 -15.39
CA THR A 589 -4.06 -24.71 -14.04
C THR A 589 -5.41 -24.78 -13.31
N ASN A 590 -5.72 -25.94 -12.74
CA ASN A 590 -6.96 -26.18 -12.00
C ASN A 590 -6.91 -25.57 -10.60
N ARG A 591 -7.15 -24.25 -10.56
CA ARG A 591 -7.11 -23.41 -9.35
C ARG A 591 -8.26 -23.73 -8.39
N LEU A 592 -9.38 -24.24 -8.90
CA LEU A 592 -10.50 -24.72 -8.10
C LEU A 592 -10.09 -25.93 -7.25
N GLN A 593 -9.45 -26.93 -7.85
CA GLN A 593 -8.95 -28.09 -7.11
C GLN A 593 -7.83 -27.71 -6.14
N GLU A 594 -6.92 -26.80 -6.52
CA GLU A 594 -5.89 -26.30 -5.59
C GLU A 594 -6.50 -25.61 -4.37
N ALA A 595 -7.55 -24.81 -4.55
CA ALA A 595 -8.25 -24.16 -3.46
C ALA A 595 -8.84 -25.19 -2.48
N ARG A 596 -9.54 -26.20 -3.00
CA ARG A 596 -10.04 -27.33 -2.20
C ARG A 596 -8.92 -28.04 -1.43
N ASN A 597 -7.77 -28.23 -2.05
CA ASN A 597 -6.65 -28.92 -1.39
C ASN A 597 -6.00 -28.10 -0.26
N LYS A 598 -6.13 -26.77 -0.27
CA LYS A 598 -5.43 -25.86 0.64
C LYS A 598 -6.34 -25.26 1.72
N ASP A 599 -7.61 -25.06 1.40
CA ASP A 599 -8.61 -24.47 2.28
C ASP A 599 -9.63 -25.53 2.70
N ALA A 600 -9.54 -25.94 3.97
CA ALA A 600 -10.38 -26.98 4.53
C ALA A 600 -11.86 -26.58 4.63
N LEU A 601 -12.17 -25.30 4.89
CA LEU A 601 -13.54 -24.83 4.96
C LEU A 601 -14.17 -24.82 3.56
N PHE A 602 -13.45 -24.31 2.57
CA PHE A 602 -13.90 -24.33 1.18
C PHE A 602 -14.10 -25.74 0.63
N ASP A 603 -13.19 -26.68 0.93
CA ASP A 603 -13.38 -28.08 0.54
C ASP A 603 -14.58 -28.72 1.22
N ALA A 604 -14.80 -28.43 2.51
CA ALA A 604 -15.99 -28.90 3.21
C ALA A 604 -17.26 -28.39 2.51
N LEU A 605 -17.34 -27.10 2.21
CA LEU A 605 -18.48 -26.51 1.48
C LEU A 605 -18.69 -27.13 0.10
N CYS A 606 -17.62 -27.50 -0.61
CA CYS A 606 -17.71 -28.21 -1.89
C CYS A 606 -18.30 -29.64 -1.78
N LYS A 607 -18.64 -30.14 -0.59
CA LYS A 607 -19.42 -31.38 -0.39
C LYS A 607 -20.93 -31.14 -0.41
N ASN A 608 -21.38 -29.89 -0.32
CA ASN A 608 -22.78 -29.52 -0.42
C ASN A 608 -23.20 -29.30 -1.88
N ASP A 609 -24.26 -29.98 -2.34
CA ASP A 609 -24.68 -29.90 -3.75
C ASP A 609 -25.18 -28.50 -4.14
N SER A 610 -25.91 -27.81 -3.25
CA SER A 610 -26.36 -26.43 -3.50
C SER A 610 -25.18 -25.47 -3.62
N PHE A 611 -24.20 -25.57 -2.71
CA PHE A 611 -22.99 -24.74 -2.78
C PHE A 611 -22.20 -24.99 -4.08
N LYS A 612 -21.98 -26.26 -4.45
CA LYS A 612 -21.26 -26.60 -5.70
C LYS A 612 -21.94 -25.98 -6.92
N GLN A 613 -23.27 -26.07 -6.99
CA GLN A 613 -24.03 -25.51 -8.10
C GLN A 613 -23.89 -23.99 -8.13
N SER A 614 -24.10 -23.30 -7.01
CA SER A 614 -23.95 -21.83 -6.94
C SER A 614 -22.53 -21.37 -7.29
N LEU A 615 -21.50 -22.11 -6.89
CA LEU A 615 -20.12 -21.81 -7.27
C LEU A 615 -19.87 -21.99 -8.77
N ALA A 616 -20.38 -23.08 -9.36
CA ALA A 616 -20.28 -23.34 -10.80
C ALA A 616 -21.00 -22.24 -11.59
N ASP A 617 -22.20 -21.85 -11.17
CA ASP A 617 -22.99 -20.78 -11.79
C ASP A 617 -22.26 -19.44 -11.68
N THR A 618 -21.70 -19.09 -10.51
CA THR A 618 -20.95 -17.85 -10.30
C THR A 618 -19.69 -17.79 -11.16
N LEU A 619 -18.95 -18.90 -11.30
CA LEU A 619 -17.78 -18.99 -12.17
C LEU A 619 -18.13 -18.76 -13.65
N MET A 620 -19.25 -19.33 -14.11
CA MET A 620 -19.71 -19.15 -15.49
C MET A 620 -20.30 -17.75 -15.72
N ASP A 621 -20.99 -17.19 -14.74
CA ASP A 621 -21.50 -15.82 -14.77
C ASP A 621 -20.34 -14.80 -14.87
N LEU A 622 -19.27 -14.97 -14.10
CA LEU A 622 -18.03 -14.19 -14.24
C LEU A 622 -17.45 -14.32 -15.64
N ALA A 623 -17.41 -15.53 -16.21
CA ALA A 623 -16.88 -15.77 -17.55
C ALA A 623 -17.69 -15.05 -18.65
N ASP A 624 -19.00 -14.95 -18.45
CA ASP A 624 -19.95 -14.48 -19.46
C ASP A 624 -20.26 -12.99 -19.37
N LYS A 625 -20.01 -12.39 -18.20
CA LYS A 625 -20.22 -10.97 -17.96
C LYS A 625 -18.90 -10.23 -17.75
N ASN A 626 -18.26 -10.44 -16.61
CA ASN A 626 -17.13 -9.63 -16.15
C ASN A 626 -15.85 -9.88 -16.96
N PHE A 627 -15.58 -11.14 -17.29
CA PHE A 627 -14.40 -11.57 -18.05
C PHE A 627 -14.74 -12.02 -19.47
N LYS A 628 -15.89 -11.59 -20.00
CA LYS A 628 -16.25 -11.85 -21.40
C LYS A 628 -15.15 -11.32 -22.30
N SER A 629 -14.44 -12.25 -22.96
CA SER A 629 -13.12 -11.99 -23.54
C SER A 629 -13.04 -10.73 -24.41
N ALA A 630 -14.01 -10.51 -25.30
CA ALA A 630 -14.04 -9.33 -26.18
C ALA A 630 -14.20 -8.00 -25.40
N ASP A 631 -15.12 -7.97 -24.43
CA ASP A 631 -15.44 -6.77 -23.66
C ASP A 631 -14.30 -6.44 -22.68
N ALA A 632 -13.78 -7.46 -21.99
CA ALA A 632 -12.63 -7.33 -21.10
C ALA A 632 -11.35 -6.92 -21.85
N ALA A 633 -11.11 -7.47 -23.06
CA ALA A 633 -9.99 -7.06 -23.91
C ALA A 633 -10.10 -5.59 -24.36
N LYS A 634 -11.30 -5.12 -24.69
CA LYS A 634 -11.54 -3.70 -25.03
C LYS A 634 -11.24 -2.77 -23.86
N LYS A 635 -11.68 -3.14 -22.64
CA LYS A 635 -11.37 -2.39 -21.41
C LYS A 635 -9.87 -2.38 -21.13
N LEU A 636 -9.19 -3.51 -21.34
CA LEU A 636 -7.75 -3.65 -21.17
C LEU A 636 -6.98 -2.74 -22.15
N ASP A 637 -7.40 -2.66 -23.41
CA ASP A 637 -6.77 -1.76 -24.40
C ASP A 637 -6.92 -0.29 -24.04
N ALA A 638 -8.10 0.10 -23.56
CA ALA A 638 -8.36 1.46 -23.09
C ALA A 638 -7.47 1.81 -21.89
N MET A 639 -7.34 0.90 -20.92
CA MET A 639 -6.43 1.09 -19.77
C MET A 639 -4.97 1.12 -20.21
N ALA A 640 -4.55 0.25 -21.12
CA ALA A 640 -3.19 0.26 -21.66
C ALA A 640 -2.84 1.57 -22.38
N ALA A 641 -3.80 2.18 -23.10
CA ALA A 641 -3.60 3.47 -23.74
C ALA A 641 -3.29 4.59 -22.73
N VAL A 642 -3.89 4.53 -21.54
CA VAL A 642 -3.58 5.45 -20.42
C VAL A 642 -2.20 5.18 -19.84
N TYR A 643 -1.86 3.91 -19.57
CA TYR A 643 -0.62 3.56 -18.87
C TYR A 643 0.64 3.62 -19.74
N ARG A 644 0.56 3.37 -21.06
CA ARG A 644 1.72 3.36 -21.97
C ARG A 644 2.64 4.59 -21.84
N PRO A 645 2.16 5.83 -22.05
CA PRO A 645 3.04 7.00 -22.00
C PRO A 645 3.67 7.21 -20.61
N LEU A 646 2.94 6.89 -19.54
CA LEU A 646 3.43 6.97 -18.17
C LEU A 646 4.52 5.92 -17.88
N MET A 647 4.33 4.71 -18.39
CA MET A 647 5.27 3.61 -18.26
C MET A 647 6.55 3.83 -19.07
N GLU A 648 6.49 4.50 -20.23
CA GLU A 648 7.69 4.90 -20.97
C GLU A 648 8.57 5.87 -20.16
N GLN A 649 7.97 6.80 -19.41
CA GLN A 649 8.74 7.68 -18.51
C GLN A 649 9.34 6.91 -17.33
N TYR A 650 8.59 5.98 -16.75
CA TYR A 650 9.10 5.09 -15.70
C TYR A 650 10.27 4.23 -16.22
N LYS A 651 10.16 3.68 -17.43
CA LYS A 651 11.18 2.85 -18.07
C LYS A 651 12.49 3.59 -18.30
N LYS A 652 12.46 4.89 -18.62
CA LYS A 652 13.67 5.72 -18.71
C LYS A 652 14.46 5.76 -17.40
N ARG A 653 13.81 5.65 -16.24
CA ARG A 653 14.48 5.69 -14.93
C ARG A 653 14.84 4.32 -14.36
N PHE A 654 14.00 3.32 -14.58
CA PHE A 654 14.14 2.00 -13.95
C PHE A 654 14.59 0.90 -14.92
N GLY A 655 14.63 1.17 -16.24
CA GLY A 655 15.04 0.21 -17.26
C GLY A 655 14.02 -0.90 -17.54
N ASN A 656 12.81 -0.84 -16.98
CA ASN A 656 11.73 -1.81 -17.19
C ASN A 656 10.36 -1.14 -17.39
N GLY A 657 9.38 -1.92 -17.87
CA GLY A 657 8.03 -1.42 -18.12
C GLY A 657 7.45 -1.88 -19.46
N ASP A 658 7.33 -3.19 -19.68
CA ASP A 658 6.75 -3.74 -20.92
C ASP A 658 5.24 -3.90 -20.81
N VAL A 659 4.51 -2.85 -21.20
CA VAL A 659 3.04 -2.84 -21.20
C VAL A 659 2.47 -3.79 -22.25
N ASP A 660 3.00 -3.77 -23.47
CA ASP A 660 2.38 -4.47 -24.60
C ASP A 660 2.53 -5.98 -24.49
N SER A 661 3.66 -6.48 -23.98
CA SER A 661 3.82 -7.90 -23.69
C SER A 661 2.80 -8.37 -22.65
N ARG A 662 2.64 -7.61 -21.56
CA ARG A 662 1.63 -7.94 -20.54
C ARG A 662 0.21 -7.95 -21.11
N VAL A 663 -0.14 -6.95 -21.91
CA VAL A 663 -1.48 -6.88 -22.55
C VAL A 663 -1.72 -8.11 -23.42
N ARG A 664 -0.75 -8.53 -24.23
CA ARG A 664 -0.86 -9.75 -25.05
C ARG A 664 -1.10 -10.99 -24.19
N ASP A 665 -0.36 -11.15 -23.10
CA ASP A 665 -0.50 -12.29 -22.19
C ASP A 665 -1.87 -12.31 -21.51
N MET A 666 -2.37 -11.17 -21.04
CA MET A 666 -3.71 -11.06 -20.42
C MET A 666 -4.82 -11.40 -21.42
N LYS A 667 -4.73 -10.92 -22.66
CA LYS A 667 -5.70 -11.24 -23.72
C LYS A 667 -5.69 -12.72 -24.04
N SER A 668 -4.51 -13.33 -24.17
CA SER A 668 -4.36 -14.76 -24.40
C SER A 668 -4.99 -15.59 -23.28
N PHE A 669 -4.74 -15.19 -22.02
CA PHE A 669 -5.37 -15.82 -20.87
C PHE A 669 -6.90 -15.73 -20.93
N MET A 670 -7.46 -14.53 -21.14
CA MET A 670 -8.93 -14.33 -21.17
C MET A 670 -9.59 -15.11 -22.30
N ALA A 671 -8.95 -15.19 -23.48
CA ALA A 671 -9.45 -15.98 -24.60
C ALA A 671 -9.55 -17.48 -24.30
N ASN A 672 -8.61 -18.02 -23.49
CA ASN A 672 -8.61 -19.43 -23.13
C ASN A 672 -9.41 -19.73 -21.85
N ARG A 673 -9.56 -18.76 -20.93
CA ARG A 673 -9.94 -19.07 -19.54
C ARG A 673 -11.32 -19.72 -19.39
N LYS A 674 -12.32 -19.25 -20.14
CA LYS A 674 -13.69 -19.79 -20.05
C LYS A 674 -13.75 -21.30 -20.32
N SER A 675 -13.09 -21.79 -21.37
CA SER A 675 -13.09 -23.22 -21.71
C SER A 675 -12.39 -24.05 -20.63
N GLN A 676 -11.29 -23.55 -20.08
CA GLN A 676 -10.56 -24.21 -18.99
C GLN A 676 -11.39 -24.26 -17.71
N ILE A 677 -12.10 -23.19 -17.35
CA ILE A 677 -12.99 -23.18 -16.18
C ILE A 677 -14.12 -24.20 -16.31
N LYS A 678 -14.75 -24.34 -17.48
CA LYS A 678 -15.77 -25.40 -17.71
C LYS A 678 -15.22 -26.79 -17.39
N LYS A 679 -14.00 -27.08 -17.89
CA LYS A 679 -13.31 -28.35 -17.63
C LYS A 679 -13.01 -28.52 -16.14
N HIS A 680 -12.48 -27.50 -15.48
CA HIS A 680 -12.15 -27.57 -14.05
C HIS A 680 -13.38 -27.74 -13.16
N ILE A 681 -14.53 -27.16 -13.52
CA ILE A 681 -15.81 -27.38 -12.82
C ILE A 681 -16.22 -28.85 -12.93
N GLN A 682 -16.17 -29.42 -14.13
CA GLN A 682 -16.49 -30.84 -14.33
C GLN A 682 -15.55 -31.76 -13.54
N GLU A 683 -14.24 -31.51 -13.61
CA GLU A 683 -13.23 -32.33 -12.93
C GLU A 683 -13.32 -32.23 -11.40
N SER A 684 -13.54 -31.03 -10.88
CA SER A 684 -13.42 -30.77 -9.44
C SER A 684 -14.76 -30.83 -8.70
N LEU A 685 -15.89 -30.59 -9.37
CA LEU A 685 -17.22 -30.56 -8.74
C LEU A 685 -18.17 -31.61 -9.29
N SER A 686 -17.78 -32.31 -10.37
CA SER A 686 -18.64 -33.26 -11.09
C SER A 686 -19.94 -32.64 -11.62
N ILE A 687 -19.87 -31.35 -11.99
CA ILE A 687 -20.98 -30.60 -12.59
C ILE A 687 -20.66 -30.31 -14.06
N THR A 688 -21.61 -30.60 -14.95
CA THR A 688 -21.52 -30.20 -16.36
C THR A 688 -22.22 -28.86 -16.57
N VAL A 689 -21.45 -27.83 -16.93
CA VAL A 689 -21.96 -26.49 -17.25
C VAL A 689 -22.08 -26.28 -18.75
N LYS A 690 -23.07 -25.50 -19.18
CA LYS A 690 -23.33 -25.20 -20.60
C LYS A 690 -22.30 -24.26 -21.21
#